data_AF-A0A7S4JBK6-F1
#
_entry.id   AF-A0A7S4JBK6-F1
#
_cell.length_a   1.000
_cell.length_b   1.000
_cell.length_c   1.000
_cell.angle_alpha   90.00
_cell.angle_beta   90.00
_cell.angle_gamma   90.00
#
_symmetry.space_group_name_H-M   'P 1'
#
loop_
_entity.id
_entity.type
_entity.pdbx_description
1 polymer ?
#
loop_
_entity_poly.entity_id
_entity_poly.type
_entity_poly.pdbx_seq_one_letter_code
_entity_poly.pdbx_strand_id
1 'polypeptide(L)'
;MASWTVSLLHSWAPLLSGSLWHCAYDPYDPSCVGGVASVSAYIRHLIPKDEPHFVVPLLDRRTAFVQMHPRGWNVNKDVLHDLIGWDCFAAPPSLLTVDTDDLGASNSDLSMLQSQDFPFLLTNVAVPPANSWHYYTEAVHFDLATGLAVMSVADSDQTFNVPHIESALGVLDYLAKVNEESGACNYGSTQGGVDSDVFGEGEISNRHVPSLARCWVPVIYYADTHPDLFHKFVAITSEHRHPPALIIDVENNDGDTYRQPTRVGSGRVWVVSYQTGTRGYYQHQIDLGYGSTSFGRPHPVNVTLIARDMKYMPEEYRDDIWFSQIERLRALAIEADSNDPIVGHTAHSMPVARSTEGNYRRCQAGECEIGNLFADALRWRADANVAFITSGGLRGGGWNAGPVKMSFLWESLPFPNTMCTGVMNGVSLFRLVNYTVGVATFQSTDSKMGGRLLQVSGMRVTYNTQIRGSRVISLDVWDENEAKYLPIDRLRLYKFATDSYLCGVYEPYPSLLGANLVVEGEEAGVIDDLLHQNILSEYLTQLDSPYENSIQGRLHNETNTTAVLNLIQLEEDCHDGTFWEEAKLTCMPCPNVSNVAFSDKKVTLDVENGAMDSMHGRVVLINRELFPVQVAPKSLPSWAQLTRVSGLNATQKASSDYSASGFLVILASGASLAVEYSINASGLAEGTAQGTISFTVLDDRETLRSCVGRDAAFDLLVRISPRPEYNYLGWIRSLGMALMGIVVMTSTALALWVFMHRKLRIVTTLQPSNVMAICAGVLVISTTIIPISVDDSSFSVRSCDVACMATPWILSMGLTVAFSALFSKLWRINKVFGNSRQMRRVRVTHRVFFVSFAILFTLNFSLILTWTFVDPLQWKRLPVESEKWNSYGSCKGTGTASKVIVSLVVLVNTAALLLACFEAYKARNHSDEFSESKYLGVALYSWLQLTLVGCPILFLIDDGNPTAKYFLHCSLLFVVCMSMLMLIFAPILKKLCNRNDSNHTSDQANIHVSGLNISSVPTSNNPLSTLSQYSGKGAIVASIRTAKLNEREDNTIRHSALRESQELGVKFTGTMHSSTTTQIAHV
;
A
#
# COMPACT_ATOMS: atom_id res chain seq x y z
N MET A 1 27.24 -35.97 -73.80
CA MET A 1 25.77 -35.79 -73.70
C MET A 1 25.52 -34.32 -73.44
N ALA A 2 24.40 -33.75 -73.88
CA ALA A 2 24.06 -32.36 -73.56
C ALA A 2 23.63 -32.26 -72.08
N SER A 3 23.83 -31.09 -71.47
CA SER A 3 23.06 -30.68 -70.29
C SER A 3 21.65 -30.27 -70.71
N TRP A 4 20.68 -30.37 -69.81
CA TRP A 4 19.30 -29.94 -70.06
C TRP A 4 18.70 -29.19 -68.89
N THR A 5 17.78 -28.30 -69.25
CA THR A 5 16.98 -27.47 -68.34
C THR A 5 16.00 -28.34 -67.54
N VAL A 6 15.86 -28.21 -66.21
CA VAL A 6 14.61 -28.58 -65.52
C VAL A 6 14.19 -27.45 -64.57
N SER A 7 12.89 -27.17 -64.46
CA SER A 7 12.35 -26.13 -63.56
C SER A 7 11.50 -26.73 -62.45
N LEU A 8 11.97 -26.60 -61.21
CA LEU A 8 11.24 -27.04 -60.02
C LEU A 8 10.60 -25.82 -59.33
N LEU A 9 9.28 -25.80 -59.18
CA LEU A 9 8.52 -24.65 -58.69
C LEU A 9 7.89 -24.94 -57.33
N HIS A 10 7.98 -23.95 -56.43
CA HIS A 10 7.28 -23.94 -55.15
C HIS A 10 6.41 -22.70 -55.05
N SER A 11 5.14 -22.88 -54.68
CA SER A 11 4.19 -21.76 -54.54
C SER A 11 3.27 -21.95 -53.35
N TRP A 12 3.15 -20.89 -52.54
CA TRP A 12 2.16 -20.74 -51.48
C TRP A 12 1.01 -19.82 -51.93
N ALA A 13 0.76 -19.73 -53.24
CA ALA A 13 -0.41 -19.05 -53.76
C ALA A 13 -1.68 -19.73 -53.22
N PRO A 14 -2.63 -18.98 -52.64
CA PRO A 14 -3.94 -19.54 -52.31
C PRO A 14 -4.70 -19.89 -53.58
N LEU A 15 -5.76 -20.71 -53.47
CA LEU A 15 -6.61 -21.07 -54.62
C LEU A 15 -7.17 -19.82 -55.29
N LEU A 16 -7.59 -18.85 -54.47
CA LEU A 16 -8.02 -17.53 -54.90
C LEU A 16 -7.42 -16.48 -53.97
N SER A 17 -6.67 -15.54 -54.54
CA SER A 17 -5.98 -14.47 -53.82
C SER A 17 -6.80 -13.18 -53.85
N GLY A 18 -7.17 -12.65 -52.67
CA GLY A 18 -8.00 -11.44 -52.52
C GLY A 18 -8.98 -11.62 -51.37
N SER A 19 -9.84 -10.63 -51.14
CA SER A 19 -11.02 -10.83 -50.28
C SER A 19 -12.12 -11.56 -51.06
N LEU A 20 -12.82 -12.50 -50.41
CA LEU A 20 -13.82 -13.36 -51.04
C LEU A 20 -14.85 -12.58 -51.88
N TRP A 21 -15.49 -11.58 -51.29
CA TRP A 21 -16.56 -10.81 -51.94
C TRP A 21 -16.11 -10.04 -53.20
N HIS A 22 -15.01 -9.28 -53.13
CA HIS A 22 -14.50 -8.54 -54.30
C HIS A 22 -14.12 -9.51 -55.42
N CYS A 23 -13.44 -10.62 -55.12
CA CYS A 23 -13.12 -11.62 -56.14
C CYS A 23 -14.36 -12.27 -56.77
N ALA A 24 -15.42 -12.50 -55.99
CA ALA A 24 -16.66 -13.11 -56.47
C ALA A 24 -17.44 -12.20 -57.44
N TYR A 25 -17.50 -10.89 -57.19
CA TYR A 25 -18.42 -9.97 -57.89
C TYR A 25 -17.78 -8.82 -58.66
N ASP A 26 -16.55 -8.40 -58.36
CA ASP A 26 -15.83 -7.38 -59.15
C ASP A 26 -14.73 -8.05 -59.99
N PRO A 27 -14.94 -8.24 -61.31
CA PRO A 27 -13.97 -8.89 -62.15
C PRO A 27 -12.72 -8.04 -62.45
N TYR A 28 -12.70 -6.77 -62.02
CA TYR A 28 -11.62 -5.81 -62.22
C TYR A 28 -10.88 -5.42 -60.92
N ASP A 29 -11.27 -5.96 -59.76
CA ASP A 29 -10.63 -5.63 -58.49
C ASP A 29 -9.13 -5.99 -58.48
N PRO A 30 -8.23 -5.03 -58.21
CA PRO A 30 -6.78 -5.24 -58.31
C PRO A 30 -6.18 -6.05 -57.17
N SER A 31 -6.94 -6.41 -56.13
CA SER A 31 -6.53 -7.40 -55.13
C SER A 31 -6.76 -8.83 -55.60
N CYS A 32 -7.65 -9.05 -56.58
CA CYS A 32 -8.01 -10.36 -57.08
C CYS A 32 -7.00 -10.93 -58.09
N VAL A 33 -5.74 -11.11 -57.66
CA VAL A 33 -4.60 -11.49 -58.52
C VAL A 33 -4.57 -12.98 -58.92
N GLY A 34 -5.70 -13.69 -58.85
CA GLY A 34 -5.92 -14.99 -59.47
C GLY A 34 -5.28 -16.23 -58.84
N GLY A 35 -4.51 -16.10 -57.76
CA GLY A 35 -3.96 -17.22 -57.01
C GLY A 35 -3.21 -18.24 -57.88
N VAL A 36 -3.52 -19.52 -57.71
CA VAL A 36 -2.92 -20.64 -58.48
C VAL A 36 -3.16 -20.57 -59.99
N ALA A 37 -4.24 -19.95 -60.47
CA ALA A 37 -4.46 -19.76 -61.90
C ALA A 37 -3.38 -18.85 -62.51
N SER A 38 -2.98 -17.80 -61.78
CA SER A 38 -1.88 -16.92 -62.19
C SER A 38 -0.53 -17.63 -62.18
N VAL A 39 -0.25 -18.51 -61.20
CA VAL A 39 0.94 -19.38 -61.21
C VAL A 39 0.94 -20.27 -62.47
N SER A 40 -0.19 -20.93 -62.76
CA SER A 40 -0.38 -21.78 -63.94
C SER A 40 -0.14 -21.01 -65.25
N ALA A 41 -0.58 -19.75 -65.34
CA ALA A 41 -0.35 -18.89 -66.50
C ALA A 41 1.12 -18.42 -66.61
N TYR A 42 1.75 -18.00 -65.52
CA TYR A 42 3.18 -17.64 -65.51
C TYR A 42 4.05 -18.83 -65.96
N ILE A 43 3.70 -20.06 -65.58
CA ILE A 43 4.37 -21.29 -66.07
C ILE A 43 4.25 -21.38 -67.60
N ARG A 44 3.02 -21.29 -68.16
CA ARG A 44 2.76 -21.38 -69.61
C ARG A 44 3.51 -20.35 -70.46
N HIS A 45 3.84 -19.18 -69.89
CA HIS A 45 4.46 -18.05 -70.60
C HIS A 45 5.96 -17.87 -70.31
N LEU A 46 6.46 -18.20 -69.13
CA LEU A 46 7.85 -17.96 -68.72
C LEU A 46 8.75 -19.20 -68.81
N ILE A 47 8.19 -20.40 -68.84
CA ILE A 47 8.95 -21.65 -68.98
C ILE A 47 8.86 -22.12 -70.44
N PRO A 48 9.99 -22.46 -71.11
CA PRO A 48 9.98 -23.00 -72.46
C PRO A 48 9.12 -24.27 -72.55
N LYS A 49 8.34 -24.44 -73.63
CA LYS A 49 7.42 -25.56 -73.80
C LYS A 49 8.09 -26.95 -73.80
N ASP A 50 9.38 -26.99 -74.11
CA ASP A 50 10.21 -28.21 -74.12
C ASP A 50 11.00 -28.40 -72.80
N GLU A 51 10.89 -27.48 -71.83
CA GLU A 51 11.54 -27.58 -70.52
C GLU A 51 10.61 -28.29 -69.52
N PRO A 52 10.96 -29.51 -69.05
CA PRO A 52 10.15 -30.23 -68.08
C PRO A 52 10.17 -29.48 -66.73
N HIS A 53 9.01 -29.43 -66.09
CA HIS A 53 8.82 -28.73 -64.84
C HIS A 53 7.88 -29.49 -63.90
N PHE A 54 8.07 -29.28 -62.61
CA PHE A 54 7.26 -29.85 -61.54
C PHE A 54 6.84 -28.74 -60.57
N VAL A 55 5.61 -28.77 -60.08
CA VAL A 55 5.05 -27.76 -59.17
C VAL A 55 4.63 -28.42 -57.87
N VAL A 56 5.14 -27.90 -56.75
CA VAL A 56 4.66 -28.22 -55.40
C VAL A 56 3.80 -27.06 -54.90
N PRO A 57 2.46 -27.15 -54.97
CA PRO A 57 1.56 -26.21 -54.33
C PRO A 57 1.36 -26.54 -52.84
N LEU A 58 1.09 -25.52 -52.03
CA LEU A 58 0.60 -25.71 -50.67
C LEU A 58 -0.93 -25.89 -50.67
N LEU A 59 -1.46 -26.82 -49.86
CA LEU A 59 -2.91 -26.93 -49.61
C LEU A 59 -3.45 -25.65 -48.97
N ASP A 60 -4.42 -24.99 -49.60
CA ASP A 60 -5.11 -23.87 -48.96
C ASP A 60 -6.13 -24.41 -47.95
N ARG A 61 -5.87 -24.10 -46.67
CA ARG A 61 -6.75 -24.44 -45.54
C ARG A 61 -7.15 -23.21 -44.70
N ARG A 62 -6.81 -21.99 -45.17
CA ARG A 62 -6.83 -20.77 -44.35
C ARG A 62 -7.51 -19.57 -45.02
N THR A 63 -7.71 -19.54 -46.34
CA THR A 63 -8.47 -18.44 -46.94
C THR A 63 -9.96 -18.51 -46.63
N ALA A 64 -10.61 -17.34 -46.60
CA ALA A 64 -12.07 -17.25 -46.54
C ALA A 64 -12.76 -17.96 -47.72
N PHE A 65 -12.11 -18.04 -48.89
CA PHE A 65 -12.58 -18.84 -50.02
C PHE A 65 -12.78 -20.30 -49.64
N VAL A 66 -11.75 -20.96 -49.08
CA VAL A 66 -11.85 -22.36 -48.65
C VAL A 66 -12.77 -22.53 -47.45
N GLN A 67 -12.67 -21.65 -46.46
CA GLN A 67 -13.40 -21.77 -45.20
C GLN A 67 -14.91 -21.56 -45.35
N MET A 68 -15.35 -20.73 -46.30
CA MET A 68 -16.79 -20.48 -46.56
C MET A 68 -17.36 -21.35 -47.70
N HIS A 69 -16.53 -22.12 -48.42
CA HIS A 69 -17.02 -22.99 -49.48
C HIS A 69 -17.86 -24.15 -48.89
N PRO A 70 -19.01 -24.52 -49.45
CA PRO A 70 -19.86 -25.59 -48.89
C PRO A 70 -19.22 -26.99 -48.95
N ARG A 71 -18.09 -27.15 -49.68
CA ARG A 71 -17.26 -28.36 -49.68
C ARG A 71 -16.08 -28.31 -48.70
N GLY A 72 -15.89 -27.20 -47.97
CA GLY A 72 -14.73 -26.95 -47.14
C GLY A 72 -13.42 -27.17 -47.89
N TRP A 73 -12.47 -27.88 -47.25
CA TRP A 73 -11.13 -28.11 -47.78
C TRP A 73 -11.10 -28.95 -49.07
N ASN A 74 -12.16 -29.71 -49.37
CA ASN A 74 -12.27 -30.49 -50.61
C ASN A 74 -12.26 -29.62 -51.89
N VAL A 75 -12.53 -28.31 -51.79
CA VAL A 75 -12.41 -27.38 -52.94
C VAL A 75 -10.97 -27.28 -53.49
N ASN A 76 -9.96 -27.72 -52.74
CA ASN A 76 -8.60 -27.88 -53.27
C ASN A 76 -8.56 -28.90 -54.43
N LYS A 77 -9.44 -29.92 -54.46
CA LYS A 77 -9.58 -30.84 -55.60
C LYS A 77 -10.19 -30.17 -56.82
N ASP A 78 -11.31 -29.48 -56.63
CA ASP A 78 -12.01 -28.72 -57.69
C ASP A 78 -11.12 -27.68 -58.38
N VAL A 79 -10.02 -27.27 -57.73
CA VAL A 79 -9.05 -26.30 -58.25
C VAL A 79 -7.74 -26.95 -58.67
N LEU A 80 -6.92 -27.48 -57.75
CA LEU A 80 -5.54 -27.90 -58.03
C LEU A 80 -5.46 -29.01 -59.06
N HIS A 81 -6.38 -29.98 -59.00
CA HIS A 81 -6.46 -31.09 -59.94
C HIS A 81 -7.44 -30.78 -61.07
N ASP A 82 -8.73 -30.62 -60.76
CA ASP A 82 -9.80 -30.62 -61.76
C ASP A 82 -9.80 -29.37 -62.68
N LEU A 83 -9.10 -28.29 -62.31
CA LEU A 83 -9.04 -27.02 -63.04
C LEU A 83 -7.62 -26.59 -63.47
N ILE A 84 -6.60 -26.90 -62.65
CA ILE A 84 -5.21 -26.53 -62.93
C ILE A 84 -4.40 -27.71 -63.52
N GLY A 85 -4.74 -28.96 -63.19
CA GLY A 85 -4.01 -30.14 -63.67
C GLY A 85 -2.65 -30.33 -63.00
N TRP A 86 -2.56 -30.16 -61.67
CA TRP A 86 -1.40 -30.53 -60.87
C TRP A 86 -1.65 -31.82 -60.11
N ASP A 87 -0.66 -32.70 -60.07
CA ASP A 87 -0.77 -34.08 -59.56
C ASP A 87 -0.25 -34.28 -58.12
N CYS A 88 0.22 -33.23 -57.45
CA CYS A 88 0.72 -33.29 -56.06
C CYS A 88 0.32 -32.06 -55.24
N PHE A 89 0.42 -32.17 -53.92
CA PHE A 89 0.44 -31.03 -53.02
C PHE A 89 1.28 -31.29 -51.77
N ALA A 90 1.72 -30.21 -51.10
CA ALA A 90 2.31 -30.23 -49.78
C ALA A 90 1.33 -29.69 -48.73
N ALA A 91 1.37 -30.25 -47.52
CA ALA A 91 0.64 -29.72 -46.37
C ALA A 91 1.39 -30.05 -45.05
N PRO A 92 1.17 -29.26 -43.99
CA PRO A 92 1.65 -29.55 -42.64
C PRO A 92 1.23 -30.95 -42.12
N PRO A 93 2.07 -31.65 -41.35
CA PRO A 93 1.77 -32.96 -40.74
C PRO A 93 0.44 -33.02 -39.98
N SER A 94 0.03 -31.90 -39.37
CA SER A 94 -1.27 -31.76 -38.69
C SER A 94 -2.49 -32.14 -39.55
N LEU A 95 -2.41 -32.12 -40.90
CA LEU A 95 -3.48 -32.59 -41.78
C LEU A 95 -3.85 -34.07 -41.54
N LEU A 96 -2.87 -34.89 -41.16
CA LEU A 96 -3.00 -36.34 -40.95
C LEU A 96 -3.87 -36.70 -39.74
N THR A 97 -4.25 -35.71 -38.91
CA THR A 97 -5.01 -35.90 -37.67
C THR A 97 -6.42 -35.30 -37.71
N VAL A 98 -6.84 -34.73 -38.84
CA VAL A 98 -8.05 -33.89 -38.93
C VAL A 98 -9.34 -34.70 -39.10
N ASP A 99 -9.26 -36.01 -39.38
CA ASP A 99 -10.44 -36.87 -39.51
C ASP A 99 -10.99 -37.32 -38.14
N THR A 100 -12.30 -37.53 -38.13
CA THR A 100 -13.15 -37.88 -36.99
C THR A 100 -12.71 -39.14 -36.25
N ASP A 101 -12.41 -40.22 -36.98
CA ASP A 101 -12.08 -41.54 -36.40
C ASP A 101 -10.59 -41.71 -36.04
N ASP A 102 -9.70 -40.86 -36.54
CA ASP A 102 -8.24 -41.03 -36.38
C ASP A 102 -7.73 -40.56 -35.00
N LEU A 103 -8.10 -39.35 -34.57
CA LEU A 103 -7.75 -38.80 -33.25
C LEU A 103 -8.86 -37.90 -32.63
N GLY A 104 -10.02 -37.75 -33.27
CA GLY A 104 -11.14 -36.95 -32.76
C GLY A 104 -10.95 -35.43 -32.80
N ALA A 105 -9.95 -34.93 -33.54
CA ALA A 105 -9.56 -33.52 -33.53
C ALA A 105 -10.38 -32.59 -34.47
N SER A 106 -11.22 -33.13 -35.36
CA SER A 106 -12.19 -32.32 -36.12
C SER A 106 -13.34 -33.13 -36.72
N ASN A 107 -14.43 -32.45 -37.10
CA ASN A 107 -15.57 -33.01 -37.85
C ASN A 107 -15.52 -32.65 -39.35
N SER A 108 -14.32 -32.59 -39.95
CA SER A 108 -14.14 -32.21 -41.36
C SER A 108 -14.24 -33.42 -42.28
N ASP A 109 -15.15 -33.39 -43.26
CA ASP A 109 -15.14 -34.34 -44.38
C ASP A 109 -13.93 -34.06 -45.29
N LEU A 110 -13.00 -35.01 -45.37
CA LEU A 110 -11.79 -34.94 -46.20
C LEU A 110 -11.79 -36.00 -47.32
N SER A 111 -12.94 -36.66 -47.55
CA SER A 111 -13.07 -37.83 -48.44
C SER A 111 -12.71 -37.56 -49.90
N MET A 112 -12.80 -36.31 -50.38
CA MET A 112 -12.37 -35.97 -51.74
C MET A 112 -10.86 -35.72 -51.84
N LEU A 113 -10.19 -35.39 -50.73
CA LEU A 113 -8.72 -35.34 -50.63
C LEU A 113 -8.14 -36.74 -50.39
N GLN A 114 -8.88 -37.63 -49.73
CA GLN A 114 -8.57 -39.06 -49.58
C GLN A 114 -9.09 -39.87 -50.79
N SER A 115 -8.74 -39.45 -52.01
CA SER A 115 -9.26 -40.00 -53.27
C SER A 115 -8.14 -40.47 -54.18
N GLN A 116 -8.29 -41.62 -54.84
CA GLN A 116 -7.33 -42.08 -55.87
C GLN A 116 -7.35 -41.17 -57.11
N ASP A 117 -8.46 -40.47 -57.35
CA ASP A 117 -8.59 -39.45 -58.41
C ASP A 117 -8.15 -38.06 -57.92
N PHE A 118 -7.26 -37.96 -56.93
CA PHE A 118 -6.71 -36.69 -56.42
C PHE A 118 -5.19 -36.81 -56.16
N PRO A 119 -4.42 -35.73 -56.40
CA PRO A 119 -3.09 -35.50 -55.88
C PRO A 119 -2.74 -36.16 -54.56
N PHE A 120 -1.58 -36.80 -54.53
CA PHE A 120 -0.98 -37.30 -53.31
C PHE A 120 -0.41 -36.15 -52.46
N LEU A 121 -0.40 -36.36 -51.15
CA LEU A 121 0.27 -35.49 -50.18
C LEU A 121 1.75 -35.86 -50.08
N LEU A 122 2.65 -34.94 -50.45
CA LEU A 122 4.09 -35.12 -50.28
C LEU A 122 4.51 -34.80 -48.83
N THR A 123 4.98 -35.79 -48.07
CA THR A 123 5.32 -35.64 -46.63
C THR A 123 6.35 -36.65 -46.12
N ASN A 124 7.28 -36.21 -45.26
CA ASN A 124 8.28 -37.07 -44.59
C ASN A 124 7.72 -37.98 -43.49
N VAL A 125 6.41 -37.91 -43.21
CA VAL A 125 5.76 -38.68 -42.15
C VAL A 125 5.56 -40.14 -42.56
N ALA A 126 6.01 -41.05 -41.70
CA ALA A 126 5.70 -42.47 -41.80
C ALA A 126 4.24 -42.72 -41.33
N VAL A 127 3.28 -42.51 -42.24
CA VAL A 127 1.85 -42.68 -41.93
C VAL A 127 1.53 -44.16 -41.68
N PRO A 128 1.08 -44.55 -40.47
CA PRO A 128 0.87 -45.94 -40.13
C PRO A 128 -0.33 -46.53 -40.90
N PRO A 129 -0.35 -47.84 -41.24
CA PRO A 129 -1.44 -48.46 -42.02
C PRO A 129 -2.85 -48.42 -41.40
N ALA A 130 -2.98 -47.95 -40.16
CA ALA A 130 -4.26 -47.73 -39.49
C ALA A 130 -4.87 -46.34 -39.75
N ASN A 131 -4.07 -45.37 -40.19
CA ASN A 131 -4.50 -43.99 -40.41
C ASN A 131 -5.09 -43.81 -41.83
N SER A 132 -6.16 -43.03 -41.92
CA SER A 132 -6.90 -42.78 -43.17
C SER A 132 -6.02 -42.31 -44.34
N TRP A 133 -4.97 -41.55 -44.08
CA TRP A 133 -4.09 -40.98 -45.10
C TRP A 133 -3.05 -41.95 -45.68
N HIS A 134 -2.88 -43.17 -45.13
CA HIS A 134 -1.82 -44.11 -45.54
C HIS A 134 -1.81 -44.42 -47.05
N TYR A 135 -2.97 -44.41 -47.71
CA TYR A 135 -3.10 -44.68 -49.14
C TYR A 135 -2.97 -43.42 -50.03
N TYR A 136 -2.77 -42.23 -49.44
CA TYR A 136 -2.82 -40.94 -50.13
C TYR A 136 -1.55 -40.08 -49.93
N THR A 137 -0.61 -40.49 -49.08
CA THR A 137 0.70 -39.82 -48.88
C THR A 137 1.87 -40.46 -49.63
N GLU A 138 2.78 -39.66 -50.22
CA GLU A 138 4.09 -40.15 -50.71
C GLU A 138 5.25 -39.52 -49.90
N ALA A 139 6.20 -40.35 -49.47
CA ALA A 139 7.44 -39.88 -48.82
C ALA A 139 8.47 -39.33 -49.83
N VAL A 140 8.46 -39.86 -51.05
CA VAL A 140 9.22 -39.36 -52.19
C VAL A 140 8.37 -39.46 -53.44
N HIS A 141 8.26 -38.36 -54.18
CA HIS A 141 7.70 -38.38 -55.51
C HIS A 141 8.78 -38.55 -56.59
N PHE A 142 8.52 -39.40 -57.58
CA PHE A 142 9.41 -39.74 -58.68
C PHE A 142 8.94 -39.10 -60.00
N ASP A 143 9.15 -37.80 -60.18
CA ASP A 143 8.62 -37.08 -61.35
C ASP A 143 9.26 -37.54 -62.66
N LEU A 144 8.44 -38.16 -63.51
CA LEU A 144 8.84 -38.67 -64.83
C LEU A 144 9.18 -37.56 -65.84
N ALA A 145 8.74 -36.32 -65.66
CA ALA A 145 9.16 -35.22 -66.52
C ALA A 145 10.62 -34.83 -66.25
N THR A 146 10.89 -34.25 -65.09
CA THR A 146 12.22 -33.72 -64.71
C THR A 146 13.24 -34.82 -64.42
N GLY A 147 12.82 -35.94 -63.81
CA GLY A 147 13.71 -36.99 -63.29
C GLY A 147 14.26 -36.70 -61.89
N LEU A 148 13.65 -35.76 -61.17
CA LEU A 148 13.93 -35.50 -59.78
C LEU A 148 13.18 -36.52 -58.89
N ALA A 149 13.82 -36.93 -57.81
CA ALA A 149 13.18 -37.61 -56.68
C ALA A 149 13.00 -36.58 -55.58
N VAL A 150 11.76 -36.08 -55.42
CA VAL A 150 11.44 -34.93 -54.56
C VAL A 150 10.86 -35.45 -53.24
N MET A 151 11.41 -35.00 -52.11
CA MET A 151 10.88 -35.27 -50.77
C MET A 151 10.61 -33.95 -50.03
N SER A 152 9.66 -33.95 -49.10
CA SER A 152 9.29 -32.77 -48.30
C SER A 152 9.43 -33.08 -46.82
N VAL A 153 10.26 -32.31 -46.11
CA VAL A 153 10.56 -32.42 -44.68
C VAL A 153 10.03 -31.16 -44.00
N ALA A 154 8.98 -31.27 -43.17
CA ALA A 154 8.25 -30.11 -42.65
C ALA A 154 7.93 -30.18 -41.15
N ASP A 155 7.74 -29.01 -40.51
CA ASP A 155 7.10 -28.79 -39.18
C ASP A 155 7.41 -29.83 -38.08
N SER A 156 8.65 -29.87 -37.56
CA SER A 156 9.14 -30.84 -36.56
C SER A 156 8.38 -30.85 -35.22
N ASP A 157 7.57 -29.83 -34.94
CA ASP A 157 6.77 -29.65 -33.73
C ASP A 157 5.37 -30.31 -33.79
N GLN A 158 4.94 -30.80 -34.96
CA GLN A 158 3.60 -31.34 -35.16
C GLN A 158 3.47 -32.85 -34.92
N THR A 159 2.24 -33.29 -34.67
CA THR A 159 1.86 -34.70 -34.46
C THR A 159 2.24 -35.60 -35.64
N PHE A 160 2.50 -36.88 -35.34
CA PHE A 160 3.03 -37.91 -36.24
C PHE A 160 4.40 -37.65 -36.88
N ASN A 161 5.10 -36.55 -36.57
CA ASN A 161 6.37 -36.28 -37.24
C ASN A 161 7.49 -37.26 -36.87
N VAL A 162 8.32 -37.57 -37.87
CA VAL A 162 9.52 -38.42 -37.75
C VAL A 162 10.74 -37.50 -37.68
N PRO A 163 11.73 -37.74 -36.79
CA PRO A 163 12.95 -36.95 -36.73
C PRO A 163 13.55 -36.67 -38.12
N HIS A 164 13.67 -35.38 -38.45
CA HIS A 164 13.86 -34.91 -39.83
C HIS A 164 15.13 -35.46 -40.48
N ILE A 165 16.22 -35.55 -39.71
CA ILE A 165 17.52 -36.01 -40.19
C ILE A 165 17.44 -37.51 -40.50
N GLU A 166 16.91 -38.29 -39.57
CA GLU A 166 16.75 -39.75 -39.65
C GLU A 166 15.81 -40.15 -40.81
N SER A 167 14.70 -39.43 -40.99
CA SER A 167 13.79 -39.60 -42.13
C SER A 167 14.49 -39.31 -43.46
N ALA A 168 15.16 -38.16 -43.59
CA ALA A 168 15.88 -37.80 -44.81
C ALA A 168 17.03 -38.78 -45.12
N LEU A 169 17.77 -39.26 -44.12
CA LEU A 169 18.84 -40.25 -44.31
C LEU A 169 18.29 -41.60 -44.80
N GLY A 170 17.25 -42.14 -44.14
CA GLY A 170 16.62 -43.39 -44.57
C GLY A 170 16.03 -43.31 -45.98
N VAL A 171 15.44 -42.17 -46.33
CA VAL A 171 14.95 -41.88 -47.70
C VAL A 171 16.10 -41.79 -48.71
N LEU A 172 17.25 -41.19 -48.35
CA LEU A 172 18.41 -41.10 -49.23
C LEU A 172 19.07 -42.47 -49.49
N ASP A 173 19.10 -43.36 -48.49
CA ASP A 173 19.57 -44.74 -48.68
C ASP A 173 18.57 -45.60 -49.48
N TYR A 174 17.26 -45.43 -49.26
CA TYR A 174 16.23 -46.02 -50.13
C TYR A 174 16.39 -45.57 -51.59
N LEU A 175 16.60 -44.26 -51.81
CA LEU A 175 16.86 -43.71 -53.15
C LEU A 175 18.19 -44.18 -53.74
N ALA A 176 19.21 -44.47 -52.92
CA ALA A 176 20.44 -45.07 -53.40
C ALA A 176 20.21 -46.52 -53.88
N LYS A 177 19.46 -47.32 -53.11
CA LYS A 177 19.07 -48.69 -53.46
C LYS A 177 18.23 -48.74 -54.74
N VAL A 178 17.16 -47.94 -54.84
CA VAL A 178 16.30 -47.84 -56.05
C VAL A 178 17.14 -47.48 -57.29
N ASN A 179 18.12 -46.61 -57.14
CA ASN A 179 19.02 -46.20 -58.21
C ASN A 179 20.09 -47.24 -58.60
N GLU A 180 20.47 -48.13 -57.69
CA GLU A 180 21.35 -49.27 -57.97
C GLU A 180 20.55 -50.41 -58.62
N GLU A 181 19.37 -50.72 -58.11
CA GLU A 181 18.44 -51.73 -58.64
C GLU A 181 17.90 -51.38 -60.04
N SER A 182 17.75 -50.08 -60.37
CA SER A 182 17.33 -49.65 -61.72
C SER A 182 18.40 -49.90 -62.80
N GLY A 183 19.65 -50.15 -62.40
CA GLY A 183 20.79 -50.35 -63.30
C GLY A 183 21.20 -49.11 -64.13
N ALA A 184 20.50 -47.98 -63.97
CA ALA A 184 20.70 -46.77 -64.77
C ALA A 184 21.67 -45.77 -64.11
N CYS A 185 21.82 -45.78 -62.77
CA CYS A 185 22.93 -45.12 -62.11
C CYS A 185 24.12 -46.09 -61.99
N ASN A 186 25.31 -45.66 -62.41
CA ASN A 186 26.51 -46.45 -62.11
C ASN A 186 26.89 -46.25 -60.63
N TYR A 187 26.63 -47.25 -59.80
CA TYR A 187 27.11 -47.33 -58.42
C TYR A 187 28.46 -48.07 -58.40
N GLY A 188 29.49 -47.38 -57.91
CA GLY A 188 30.83 -47.95 -57.78
C GLY A 188 30.82 -49.08 -56.76
N SER A 189 30.97 -50.32 -57.23
CA SER A 189 30.76 -51.54 -56.46
C SER A 189 31.55 -51.55 -55.14
N THR A 190 30.85 -51.29 -54.05
CA THR A 190 31.40 -51.28 -52.68
C THR A 190 30.56 -52.18 -51.80
N GLN A 191 30.87 -53.48 -51.84
CA GLN A 191 30.26 -54.50 -51.00
C GLN A 191 30.36 -54.10 -49.52
N GLY A 192 29.22 -53.82 -48.92
CA GLY A 192 29.04 -53.56 -47.50
C GLY A 192 27.54 -53.61 -47.24
N GLY A 193 27.11 -54.55 -46.41
CA GLY A 193 25.70 -54.72 -46.08
C GLY A 193 25.12 -53.47 -45.43
N VAL A 194 23.88 -53.17 -45.77
CA VAL A 194 23.04 -52.20 -45.04
C VAL A 194 22.17 -53.02 -44.12
N ASP A 195 22.24 -52.79 -42.81
CA ASP A 195 21.28 -53.34 -41.85
C ASP A 195 19.94 -52.61 -42.05
N SER A 196 18.88 -53.33 -42.41
CA SER A 196 17.57 -52.77 -42.75
C SER A 196 16.71 -52.36 -41.54
N ASP A 197 17.17 -52.61 -40.32
CA ASP A 197 16.37 -52.60 -39.07
C ASP A 197 15.91 -51.22 -38.54
N VAL A 198 16.09 -50.11 -39.29
CA VAL A 198 15.61 -48.77 -38.86
C VAL A 198 14.18 -48.47 -39.35
N PHE A 199 13.75 -49.08 -40.46
CA PHE A 199 12.36 -49.09 -40.91
C PHE A 199 11.99 -50.52 -41.27
N GLY A 200 11.01 -51.11 -40.58
CA GLY A 200 10.63 -52.50 -40.78
C GLY A 200 10.28 -52.80 -42.24
N GLU A 201 10.76 -53.94 -42.76
CA GLU A 201 10.89 -54.23 -44.21
C GLU A 201 9.58 -54.25 -45.06
N GLY A 202 8.44 -53.88 -44.48
CA GLY A 202 7.15 -53.73 -45.17
C GLY A 202 6.72 -52.29 -45.48
N GLU A 203 7.04 -51.29 -44.66
CA GLU A 203 6.22 -50.07 -44.62
C GLU A 203 6.47 -49.05 -45.76
N ILE A 204 7.68 -48.98 -46.32
CA ILE A 204 8.00 -48.10 -47.46
C ILE A 204 7.54 -48.70 -48.81
N SER A 205 7.06 -49.96 -48.83
CA SER A 205 6.80 -50.70 -50.07
C SER A 205 5.52 -50.29 -50.86
N ASN A 206 4.65 -49.47 -50.28
CA ASN A 206 3.28 -49.24 -50.76
C ASN A 206 3.09 -48.06 -51.75
N ARG A 207 3.93 -47.98 -52.80
CA ARG A 207 3.55 -47.32 -54.08
C ARG A 207 4.46 -47.64 -55.27
N HIS A 208 3.99 -47.28 -56.47
CA HIS A 208 4.64 -47.62 -57.74
C HIS A 208 5.96 -46.88 -57.93
N VAL A 209 7.10 -47.54 -57.66
CA VAL A 209 8.36 -47.17 -58.33
C VAL A 209 8.17 -47.38 -59.84
N PRO A 210 8.36 -46.35 -60.69
CA PRO A 210 8.19 -46.52 -62.13
C PRO A 210 9.16 -47.59 -62.66
N SER A 211 8.67 -48.55 -63.45
CA SER A 211 9.47 -49.66 -64.00
C SER A 211 10.41 -49.23 -65.15
N LEU A 212 10.92 -48.01 -65.08
CA LEU A 212 11.78 -47.34 -66.05
C LEU A 212 13.18 -47.22 -65.46
N ALA A 213 14.17 -47.76 -66.18
CA ALA A 213 15.58 -47.64 -65.82
C ALA A 213 16.07 -46.19 -65.97
N ARG A 214 15.82 -45.36 -64.95
CA ARG A 214 16.27 -43.97 -64.84
C ARG A 214 17.15 -43.81 -63.60
N CYS A 215 18.05 -42.84 -63.66
CA CYS A 215 18.88 -42.41 -62.54
C CYS A 215 18.26 -41.14 -61.94
N TRP A 216 17.71 -41.26 -60.74
CA TRP A 216 16.91 -40.24 -60.05
C TRP A 216 17.77 -39.28 -59.24
N VAL A 217 17.48 -37.98 -59.35
CA VAL A 217 18.24 -36.91 -58.68
C VAL A 217 17.52 -36.49 -57.38
N PRO A 218 18.05 -36.79 -56.19
CA PRO A 218 17.39 -36.48 -54.91
C PRO A 218 17.35 -34.97 -54.63
N VAL A 219 16.16 -34.44 -54.36
CA VAL A 219 15.91 -33.05 -53.96
C VAL A 219 15.08 -33.02 -52.69
N ILE A 220 15.50 -32.22 -51.71
CA ILE A 220 14.82 -32.07 -50.42
C ILE A 220 14.21 -30.68 -50.32
N TYR A 221 12.91 -30.58 -50.10
CA TYR A 221 12.28 -29.40 -49.52
C TYR A 221 12.38 -29.47 -47.99
N TYR A 222 12.85 -28.39 -47.37
CA TYR A 222 12.91 -28.20 -45.93
C TYR A 222 11.98 -27.04 -45.55
N ALA A 223 10.90 -27.35 -44.84
CA ALA A 223 9.79 -26.47 -44.49
C ALA A 223 9.52 -26.51 -42.98
N ASP A 224 10.52 -26.13 -42.21
CA ASP A 224 10.51 -26.07 -40.75
C ASP A 224 11.16 -24.76 -40.29
N THR A 225 10.70 -24.18 -39.19
CA THR A 225 11.06 -22.82 -38.78
C THR A 225 12.22 -22.73 -37.77
N HIS A 226 12.99 -23.81 -37.55
CA HIS A 226 14.07 -23.88 -36.56
C HIS A 226 15.49 -23.82 -37.19
N PRO A 227 16.23 -22.69 -37.08
CA PRO A 227 17.56 -22.57 -37.67
C PRO A 227 18.59 -23.57 -37.14
N ASP A 228 18.56 -23.87 -35.84
CA ASP A 228 19.48 -24.84 -35.22
C ASP A 228 19.22 -26.29 -35.66
N LEU A 229 18.02 -26.62 -36.13
CA LEU A 229 17.74 -27.90 -36.77
C LEU A 229 18.20 -27.88 -38.22
N PHE A 230 17.88 -26.82 -38.97
CA PHE A 230 18.31 -26.66 -40.36
C PHE A 230 19.83 -26.73 -40.53
N HIS A 231 20.62 -26.03 -39.70
CA HIS A 231 22.08 -26.08 -39.78
C HIS A 231 22.63 -27.49 -39.50
N LYS A 232 22.05 -28.24 -38.56
CA LYS A 232 22.42 -29.66 -38.29
C LYS A 232 22.02 -30.56 -39.45
N PHE A 233 20.82 -30.36 -39.98
CA PHE A 233 20.27 -31.10 -41.12
C PHE A 233 21.17 -30.97 -42.35
N VAL A 234 21.54 -29.75 -42.73
CA VAL A 234 22.46 -29.50 -43.86
C VAL A 234 23.85 -30.11 -43.59
N ALA A 235 24.38 -29.97 -42.38
CA ALA A 235 25.69 -30.52 -42.04
C ALA A 235 25.75 -32.06 -42.12
N ILE A 236 24.70 -32.75 -41.66
CA ILE A 236 24.66 -34.22 -41.63
C ILE A 236 24.26 -34.80 -42.99
N THR A 237 23.22 -34.28 -43.65
CA THR A 237 22.77 -34.80 -44.95
C THR A 237 23.78 -34.56 -46.07
N SER A 238 24.55 -33.47 -46.03
CA SER A 238 25.50 -33.15 -47.10
C SER A 238 26.83 -33.93 -47.05
N GLU A 239 27.21 -34.46 -45.89
CA GLU A 239 28.33 -35.41 -45.77
C GLU A 239 27.92 -36.88 -45.84
N HIS A 240 26.64 -37.18 -46.11
CA HIS A 240 26.14 -38.54 -46.27
C HIS A 240 26.87 -39.33 -47.37
N ARG A 241 26.85 -40.67 -47.28
CA ARG A 241 27.39 -41.58 -48.32
C ARG A 241 26.69 -41.32 -49.67
N HIS A 242 25.39 -41.06 -49.61
CA HIS A 242 24.52 -40.75 -50.73
C HIS A 242 23.76 -39.45 -50.42
N PRO A 243 24.41 -38.28 -50.62
CA PRO A 243 23.84 -36.99 -50.20
C PRO A 243 22.80 -36.49 -51.21
N PRO A 244 21.91 -35.55 -50.81
CA PRO A 244 20.98 -34.92 -51.74
C PRO A 244 21.71 -34.07 -52.78
N ALA A 245 21.12 -33.88 -53.96
CA ALA A 245 21.69 -33.02 -54.99
C ALA A 245 21.39 -31.53 -54.74
N LEU A 246 20.22 -31.25 -54.16
CA LEU A 246 19.74 -29.92 -53.80
C LEU A 246 18.90 -29.99 -52.52
N ILE A 247 19.14 -29.05 -51.59
CA ILE A 247 18.31 -28.78 -50.41
C ILE A 247 17.70 -27.39 -50.58
N ILE A 248 16.38 -27.29 -50.41
CA ILE A 248 15.55 -26.10 -50.63
C ILE A 248 14.89 -25.72 -49.31
N ASP A 249 15.46 -24.76 -48.59
CA ASP A 249 14.85 -24.16 -47.40
C ASP A 249 13.85 -23.07 -47.81
N VAL A 250 12.61 -23.20 -47.32
CA VAL A 250 11.46 -22.35 -47.68
C VAL A 250 11.01 -21.40 -46.55
N GLU A 251 11.67 -21.49 -45.39
CA GLU A 251 11.46 -20.67 -44.19
C GLU A 251 12.61 -19.69 -43.89
N ASN A 252 13.63 -19.66 -44.75
CA ASN A 252 14.78 -18.78 -44.67
C ASN A 252 15.55 -18.84 -43.33
N ASN A 253 15.75 -20.04 -42.82
CA ASN A 253 16.36 -20.36 -41.53
C ASN A 253 17.75 -19.75 -41.35
N ASP A 254 18.57 -19.78 -42.40
CA ASP A 254 19.94 -19.27 -42.43
C ASP A 254 20.05 -17.76 -42.74
N GLY A 255 18.93 -17.11 -43.08
CA GLY A 255 18.85 -15.65 -43.21
C GLY A 255 19.44 -15.09 -44.51
N ASP A 256 20.76 -15.21 -44.67
CA ASP A 256 21.55 -14.53 -45.71
C ASP A 256 22.55 -15.44 -46.46
N THR A 257 23.11 -16.50 -45.85
CA THR A 257 24.22 -17.28 -46.44
C THR A 257 23.81 -18.04 -47.69
N TYR A 258 22.63 -18.68 -47.68
CA TYR A 258 22.12 -19.51 -48.78
C TYR A 258 21.06 -18.79 -49.64
N ARG A 259 20.91 -17.46 -49.53
CA ARG A 259 20.01 -16.65 -50.40
C ARG A 259 20.30 -16.76 -51.90
N GLN A 260 21.49 -17.21 -52.26
CA GLN A 260 21.85 -17.65 -53.60
C GLN A 260 22.26 -19.13 -53.53
N PRO A 261 21.88 -19.96 -54.52
CA PRO A 261 22.28 -21.35 -54.55
C PRO A 261 23.79 -21.51 -54.34
N THR A 262 24.17 -22.25 -53.31
CA THR A 262 25.54 -22.37 -52.83
C THR A 262 25.91 -23.83 -52.64
N ARG A 263 27.15 -24.21 -53.00
CA ARG A 263 27.63 -25.59 -52.83
C ARG A 263 28.19 -25.82 -51.42
N VAL A 264 27.75 -26.88 -50.77
CA VAL A 264 28.21 -27.36 -49.44
C VAL A 264 28.68 -28.83 -49.52
N GLY A 265 29.08 -29.42 -48.39
CA GLY A 265 29.33 -30.86 -48.24
C GLY A 265 30.28 -31.44 -49.28
N SER A 266 31.59 -31.22 -49.12
CA SER A 266 32.64 -31.51 -50.14
C SER A 266 32.41 -30.95 -51.56
N GLY A 267 31.44 -30.04 -51.74
CA GLY A 267 31.01 -29.49 -53.04
C GLY A 267 29.96 -30.33 -53.78
N ARG A 268 29.47 -31.42 -53.17
CA ARG A 268 28.50 -32.36 -53.77
C ARG A 268 27.05 -31.83 -53.78
N VAL A 269 26.67 -31.03 -52.78
CA VAL A 269 25.28 -30.64 -52.51
C VAL A 269 25.08 -29.15 -52.78
N TRP A 270 23.97 -28.77 -53.42
CA TRP A 270 23.51 -27.38 -53.45
C TRP A 270 22.55 -27.09 -52.31
N VAL A 271 22.61 -25.89 -51.72
CA VAL A 271 21.64 -25.38 -50.73
C VAL A 271 21.14 -24.02 -51.19
N VAL A 272 19.85 -23.78 -51.04
CA VAL A 272 19.19 -22.51 -51.31
C VAL A 272 18.17 -22.20 -50.21
N SER A 273 18.08 -20.94 -49.77
CA SER A 273 17.26 -20.44 -48.67
C SER A 273 16.46 -19.22 -49.13
N TYR A 274 15.15 -19.23 -48.90
CA TYR A 274 14.26 -18.09 -49.15
C TYR A 274 12.99 -18.23 -48.30
N GLN A 275 12.33 -17.11 -47.98
CA GLN A 275 11.04 -17.13 -47.28
C GLN A 275 9.93 -17.17 -48.31
N THR A 276 9.03 -18.12 -48.21
CA THR A 276 7.82 -18.21 -49.03
C THR A 276 6.74 -17.19 -48.64
N GLY A 277 5.76 -16.98 -49.52
CA GLY A 277 4.65 -16.06 -49.27
C GLY A 277 3.54 -16.10 -50.33
N THR A 278 2.33 -15.72 -49.93
CA THR A 278 1.08 -15.91 -50.70
C THR A 278 0.93 -15.04 -51.95
N ARG A 279 1.90 -14.17 -52.24
CA ARG A 279 1.89 -13.25 -53.40
C ARG A 279 3.02 -13.51 -54.40
N GLY A 280 3.77 -14.60 -54.23
CA GLY A 280 4.82 -14.98 -55.17
C GLY A 280 4.96 -16.49 -55.36
N TYR A 281 5.82 -16.86 -56.29
CA TYR A 281 6.33 -18.22 -56.41
C TYR A 281 7.84 -18.20 -56.69
N TYR A 282 8.48 -19.34 -56.43
CA TYR A 282 9.93 -19.48 -56.56
C TYR A 282 10.23 -20.63 -57.51
N GLN A 283 10.94 -20.30 -58.59
CA GLN A 283 11.40 -21.24 -59.62
C GLN A 283 12.88 -21.54 -59.36
N HIS A 284 13.18 -22.82 -59.17
CA HIS A 284 14.52 -23.38 -59.09
C HIS A 284 14.85 -23.96 -60.46
N GLN A 285 15.59 -23.19 -61.26
CA GLN A 285 16.02 -23.63 -62.57
C GLN A 285 17.36 -24.38 -62.42
N ILE A 286 17.34 -25.69 -62.70
CA ILE A 286 18.40 -26.65 -62.39
C ILE A 286 18.99 -27.17 -63.71
N ASP A 287 20.26 -26.85 -63.97
CA ASP A 287 20.97 -27.35 -65.14
C ASP A 287 21.53 -28.75 -64.84
N LEU A 288 20.82 -29.79 -65.28
CA LEU A 288 21.28 -31.17 -65.12
C LEU A 288 22.30 -31.54 -66.20
N GLY A 289 23.34 -32.26 -65.81
CA GLY A 289 24.37 -32.73 -66.75
C GLY A 289 25.16 -33.93 -66.22
N TYR A 290 25.93 -34.54 -67.12
CA TYR A 290 26.79 -35.69 -66.83
C TYR A 290 28.25 -35.23 -66.75
N GLY A 291 28.84 -35.26 -65.56
CA GLY A 291 30.20 -34.79 -65.30
C GLY A 291 31.30 -35.61 -65.99
N SER A 292 32.47 -35.00 -66.15
CA SER A 292 33.66 -35.62 -66.76
C SER A 292 34.37 -36.65 -65.87
N THR A 293 33.99 -36.76 -64.59
CA THR A 293 34.58 -37.65 -63.60
C THR A 293 33.77 -38.93 -63.38
N SER A 294 34.02 -39.92 -64.24
CA SER A 294 33.91 -41.36 -63.98
C SER A 294 32.55 -42.03 -63.68
N PHE A 295 31.50 -41.32 -63.25
CA PHE A 295 30.31 -41.97 -62.64
C PHE A 295 28.99 -41.92 -63.41
N GLY A 296 28.89 -41.16 -64.50
CA GLY A 296 27.78 -41.28 -65.47
C GLY A 296 26.36 -40.97 -64.97
N ARG A 297 26.21 -40.33 -63.80
CA ARG A 297 24.92 -39.90 -63.25
C ARG A 297 24.58 -38.46 -63.67
N PRO A 298 23.29 -38.11 -63.82
CA PRO A 298 22.89 -36.72 -63.86
C PRO A 298 23.14 -36.07 -62.51
N HIS A 299 23.65 -34.84 -62.52
CA HIS A 299 23.77 -34.01 -61.33
C HIS A 299 23.58 -32.52 -61.69
N PRO A 300 23.14 -31.66 -60.75
CA PRO A 300 23.12 -30.22 -60.96
C PRO A 300 24.53 -29.66 -61.22
N VAL A 301 24.75 -29.23 -62.46
CA VAL A 301 25.95 -28.48 -62.87
C VAL A 301 25.86 -27.07 -62.29
N ASN A 302 24.69 -26.45 -62.43
CA ASN A 302 24.32 -25.12 -61.95
C ASN A 302 22.87 -25.14 -61.43
N VAL A 303 22.55 -24.23 -60.51
CA VAL A 303 21.19 -24.02 -59.96
C VAL A 303 20.98 -22.52 -59.85
N THR A 304 19.85 -22.01 -60.31
CA THR A 304 19.48 -20.59 -60.13
C THR A 304 18.12 -20.44 -59.47
N LEU A 305 18.03 -19.48 -58.55
CA LEU A 305 16.80 -19.13 -57.85
C LEU A 305 16.15 -17.92 -58.54
N ILE A 306 14.91 -18.08 -58.98
CA ILE A 306 14.13 -17.02 -59.63
C ILE A 306 12.85 -16.79 -58.83
N ALA A 307 12.82 -15.71 -58.06
CA ALA A 307 11.61 -15.25 -57.35
C ALA A 307 10.70 -14.46 -58.32
N ARG A 308 9.40 -14.70 -58.25
CA ARG A 308 8.38 -14.02 -59.09
C ARG A 308 7.27 -13.46 -58.21
N ASP A 309 7.03 -12.15 -58.32
CA ASP A 309 5.89 -11.45 -57.70
C ASP A 309 4.66 -11.55 -58.62
N MET A 310 3.52 -11.94 -58.05
CA MET A 310 2.23 -12.09 -58.75
C MET A 310 1.30 -10.88 -58.54
N LYS A 311 1.72 -9.86 -57.75
CA LYS A 311 0.93 -8.65 -57.47
C LYS A 311 0.46 -7.93 -58.74
N TYR A 312 1.20 -8.03 -59.84
CA TYR A 312 0.83 -7.46 -61.13
C TYR A 312 1.07 -8.47 -62.26
N MET A 313 0.00 -9.13 -62.70
CA MET A 313 0.05 -10.03 -63.85
C MET A 313 -0.03 -9.26 -65.18
N PRO A 314 0.99 -9.36 -66.07
CA PRO A 314 0.95 -8.72 -67.39
C PRO A 314 -0.25 -9.17 -68.23
N GLU A 315 -0.78 -8.27 -69.06
CA GLU A 315 -1.89 -8.61 -69.98
C GLU A 315 -1.49 -9.72 -70.96
N GLU A 316 -0.22 -9.74 -71.38
CA GLU A 316 0.35 -10.75 -72.29
C GLU A 316 0.36 -12.20 -71.72
N TYR A 317 0.17 -12.40 -70.42
CA TYR A 317 0.08 -13.74 -69.80
C TYR A 317 -1.35 -14.16 -69.47
N ARG A 318 -2.34 -13.29 -69.69
CA ARG A 318 -3.76 -13.59 -69.46
C ARG A 318 -4.33 -14.28 -70.70
N ASP A 319 -3.89 -15.53 -70.91
CA ASP A 319 -4.37 -16.37 -72.01
C ASP A 319 -5.82 -16.85 -71.78
N ASP A 320 -6.44 -17.42 -72.82
CA ASP A 320 -7.81 -17.94 -72.75
C ASP A 320 -7.98 -18.99 -71.63
N ILE A 321 -6.90 -19.72 -71.32
CA ILE A 321 -6.84 -20.71 -70.24
C ILE A 321 -6.90 -19.99 -68.88
N TRP A 322 -6.13 -18.92 -68.67
CA TRP A 322 -6.20 -18.12 -67.44
C TRP A 322 -7.58 -17.51 -67.27
N PHE A 323 -8.18 -16.93 -68.31
CA PHE A 323 -9.54 -16.39 -68.23
C PHE A 323 -10.55 -17.47 -67.83
N SER A 324 -10.49 -18.67 -68.44
CA SER A 324 -11.36 -19.80 -68.07
C SER A 324 -11.13 -20.28 -66.62
N GLN A 325 -9.87 -20.36 -66.17
CA GLN A 325 -9.51 -20.71 -64.80
C GLN A 325 -10.05 -19.67 -63.79
N ILE A 326 -9.94 -18.38 -64.09
CA ILE A 326 -10.47 -17.29 -63.26
C ILE A 326 -12.00 -17.30 -63.24
N GLU A 327 -12.70 -17.48 -64.36
CA GLU A 327 -14.16 -17.57 -64.38
C GLU A 327 -14.67 -18.75 -63.54
N ARG A 328 -14.00 -19.90 -63.58
CA ARG A 328 -14.34 -21.05 -62.72
C ARG A 328 -14.07 -20.78 -61.25
N LEU A 329 -12.94 -20.16 -60.89
CA LEU A 329 -12.64 -19.74 -59.52
C LEU A 329 -13.65 -18.72 -58.99
N ARG A 330 -14.12 -17.79 -59.83
CA ARG A 330 -15.17 -16.82 -59.47
C ARG A 330 -16.52 -17.49 -59.22
N ALA A 331 -16.90 -18.49 -60.02
CA ALA A 331 -18.11 -19.27 -59.77
C ALA A 331 -18.08 -19.97 -58.39
N LEU A 332 -16.95 -20.58 -58.03
CA LEU A 332 -16.74 -21.17 -56.69
C LEU A 332 -16.71 -20.10 -55.58
N ALA A 333 -16.21 -18.89 -55.87
CA ALA A 333 -16.17 -17.77 -54.92
C ALA A 333 -17.57 -17.21 -54.64
N ILE A 334 -18.46 -17.17 -55.64
CA ILE A 334 -19.88 -16.84 -55.47
C ILE A 334 -20.57 -17.92 -54.63
N GLU A 335 -20.28 -19.19 -54.88
CA GLU A 335 -20.80 -20.32 -54.08
C GLU A 335 -20.38 -20.18 -52.60
N ALA A 336 -19.11 -19.87 -52.32
CA ALA A 336 -18.61 -19.60 -50.97
C ALA A 336 -19.23 -18.33 -50.34
N ASP A 337 -19.28 -17.19 -51.05
CA ASP A 337 -19.86 -15.95 -50.50
C ASP A 337 -21.36 -16.09 -50.18
N SER A 338 -22.08 -16.94 -50.93
CA SER A 338 -23.49 -17.25 -50.69
C SER A 338 -23.74 -18.11 -49.44
N ASN A 339 -22.71 -18.81 -48.94
CA ASN A 339 -22.75 -19.61 -47.71
C ASN A 339 -22.14 -18.88 -46.50
N ASP A 340 -21.50 -17.72 -46.70
CA ASP A 340 -20.82 -16.93 -45.66
C ASP A 340 -21.83 -16.10 -44.83
N PRO A 341 -22.09 -16.48 -43.56
CA PRO A 341 -23.16 -15.88 -42.76
C PRO A 341 -22.77 -14.51 -42.18
N ILE A 342 -23.76 -13.65 -41.95
CA ILE A 342 -23.59 -12.45 -41.12
C ILE A 342 -23.58 -12.89 -39.65
N VAL A 343 -22.47 -12.61 -38.95
CA VAL A 343 -22.21 -12.99 -37.55
C VAL A 343 -22.34 -11.82 -36.57
N GLY A 344 -22.61 -10.61 -37.05
CA GLY A 344 -22.87 -9.46 -36.19
C GLY A 344 -22.81 -8.12 -36.94
N HIS A 345 -22.69 -7.03 -36.18
CA HIS A 345 -22.58 -5.67 -36.72
C HIS A 345 -21.56 -4.82 -35.96
N THR A 346 -20.93 -3.86 -36.63
CA THR A 346 -19.99 -2.86 -36.07
C THR A 346 -20.54 -1.44 -36.19
N ALA A 347 -20.30 -0.61 -35.18
CA ALA A 347 -20.70 0.80 -35.19
C ALA A 347 -19.88 1.63 -36.19
N HIS A 348 -18.56 1.45 -36.21
CA HIS A 348 -17.60 2.14 -37.08
C HIS A 348 -16.58 1.16 -37.70
N SER A 349 -15.71 1.66 -38.58
CA SER A 349 -14.66 0.85 -39.21
C SER A 349 -13.51 0.54 -38.22
N MET A 350 -12.93 -0.66 -38.35
CA MET A 350 -11.82 -1.17 -37.54
C MET A 350 -10.63 -1.59 -38.42
N PRO A 351 -9.85 -0.65 -38.96
CA PRO A 351 -8.77 -0.96 -39.89
C PRO A 351 -7.53 -1.53 -39.18
N VAL A 352 -7.02 -2.66 -39.67
CA VAL A 352 -5.78 -3.30 -39.18
C VAL A 352 -4.54 -2.57 -39.71
N ALA A 353 -4.67 -1.92 -40.87
CA ALA A 353 -3.65 -1.11 -41.54
C ALA A 353 -4.14 0.32 -41.80
N ARG A 354 -3.28 1.35 -41.68
CA ARG A 354 -3.65 2.74 -42.06
C ARG A 354 -3.49 3.04 -43.55
N SER A 355 -2.85 2.17 -44.34
CA SER A 355 -2.72 2.34 -45.79
C SER A 355 -2.93 1.04 -46.56
N THR A 356 -3.46 1.18 -47.78
CA THR A 356 -3.66 0.09 -48.75
C THR A 356 -2.37 -0.50 -49.31
N GLU A 357 -1.21 0.09 -48.97
CA GLU A 357 0.12 -0.38 -49.40
C GLU A 357 0.67 -1.53 -48.53
N GLY A 358 -0.06 -1.97 -47.50
CA GLY A 358 0.20 -3.21 -46.74
C GLY A 358 1.35 -3.14 -45.73
N ASN A 359 2.30 -2.22 -45.88
CA ASN A 359 3.44 -2.07 -44.97
C ASN A 359 3.06 -1.50 -43.57
N TYR A 360 1.87 -0.90 -43.42
CA TYR A 360 1.43 -0.29 -42.16
C TYR A 360 0.65 -1.27 -41.28
N ARG A 361 1.12 -1.56 -40.06
CA ARG A 361 0.43 -2.39 -39.07
C ARG A 361 -0.04 -1.53 -37.88
N ARG A 362 -1.35 -1.25 -37.74
CA ARG A 362 -1.87 -0.42 -36.63
C ARG A 362 -1.66 -1.10 -35.27
N CYS A 363 -2.04 -2.37 -35.15
CA CYS A 363 -2.00 -3.11 -33.89
C CYS A 363 -0.57 -3.39 -33.36
N GLN A 364 0.48 -3.19 -34.16
CA GLN A 364 1.88 -3.28 -33.71
C GLN A 364 2.40 -1.95 -33.10
N ALA A 365 1.62 -0.86 -33.19
CA ALA A 365 1.99 0.47 -32.71
C ALA A 365 1.33 0.88 -31.38
N GLY A 366 0.37 0.10 -30.88
CA GLY A 366 -0.44 0.40 -29.70
C GLY A 366 -1.78 -0.33 -29.73
N GLU A 367 -2.75 0.13 -28.94
CA GLU A 367 -4.12 -0.37 -28.94
C GLU A 367 -4.79 -0.22 -30.32
N CYS A 368 -5.55 -1.23 -30.75
CA CYS A 368 -6.36 -1.18 -31.96
C CYS A 368 -7.76 -1.77 -31.74
N GLU A 369 -8.73 -1.24 -32.50
CA GLU A 369 -10.16 -1.47 -32.33
C GLU A 369 -10.54 -2.97 -32.44
N ILE A 370 -9.97 -3.64 -33.45
CA ILE A 370 -10.16 -5.07 -33.71
C ILE A 370 -9.32 -5.97 -32.76
N GLY A 371 -8.22 -5.45 -32.22
CA GLY A 371 -7.42 -6.13 -31.21
C GLY A 371 -8.17 -6.24 -29.88
N ASN A 372 -8.83 -5.16 -29.48
CA ASN A 372 -9.76 -5.15 -28.35
C ASN A 372 -10.90 -6.16 -28.57
N LEU A 373 -11.50 -6.21 -29.77
CA LEU A 373 -12.61 -7.11 -30.08
C LEU A 373 -12.26 -8.60 -29.93
N PHE A 374 -11.15 -9.06 -30.52
CA PHE A 374 -10.73 -10.46 -30.37
C PHE A 374 -10.35 -10.79 -28.92
N ALA A 375 -9.70 -9.86 -28.20
CA ALA A 375 -9.40 -10.08 -26.77
C ALA A 375 -10.67 -10.09 -25.89
N ASP A 376 -11.68 -9.28 -26.21
CA ASP A 376 -12.96 -9.22 -25.48
C ASP A 376 -13.77 -10.50 -25.67
N ALA A 377 -13.84 -11.04 -26.89
CA ALA A 377 -14.52 -12.30 -27.16
C ALA A 377 -13.93 -13.47 -26.37
N LEU A 378 -12.59 -13.55 -26.27
CA LEU A 378 -11.92 -14.56 -25.43
C LEU A 378 -12.18 -14.35 -23.94
N ARG A 379 -12.07 -13.09 -23.45
CA ARG A 379 -12.32 -12.78 -22.03
C ARG A 379 -13.75 -13.16 -21.63
N TRP A 380 -14.72 -12.82 -22.47
CA TRP A 380 -16.13 -13.15 -22.30
C TRP A 380 -16.34 -14.67 -22.33
N ARG A 381 -15.85 -15.36 -23.36
CA ARG A 381 -16.15 -16.79 -23.57
C ARG A 381 -15.49 -17.73 -22.57
N ALA A 382 -14.35 -17.30 -22.02
CA ALA A 382 -13.63 -18.00 -20.98
C ALA A 382 -14.13 -17.68 -19.57
N ASP A 383 -14.94 -16.64 -19.35
CA ASP A 383 -15.21 -16.05 -18.04
C ASP A 383 -13.89 -15.77 -17.28
N ALA A 384 -13.04 -14.93 -17.90
CA ALA A 384 -11.67 -14.66 -17.46
C ALA A 384 -11.50 -13.24 -16.89
N ASN A 385 -10.60 -13.07 -15.92
CA ASN A 385 -10.29 -11.74 -15.41
C ASN A 385 -9.59 -10.89 -16.49
N VAL A 386 -8.68 -11.51 -17.24
CA VAL A 386 -7.92 -10.89 -18.33
C VAL A 386 -7.92 -11.76 -19.58
N ALA A 387 -7.71 -11.15 -20.74
CA ALA A 387 -7.39 -11.90 -21.96
C ALA A 387 -6.41 -11.11 -22.84
N PHE A 388 -5.72 -11.81 -23.74
CA PHE A 388 -4.74 -11.20 -24.64
C PHE A 388 -4.50 -12.02 -25.91
N ILE A 389 -4.23 -11.34 -27.02
CA ILE A 389 -3.80 -11.95 -28.29
C ILE A 389 -2.58 -11.23 -28.87
N THR A 390 -1.83 -11.91 -29.74
CA THR A 390 -0.72 -11.31 -30.47
C THR A 390 -1.19 -10.35 -31.58
N SER A 391 -0.68 -9.11 -31.58
CA SER A 391 -0.84 -8.19 -32.73
C SER A 391 -0.16 -8.71 -34.01
N GLY A 392 0.83 -9.60 -33.85
CA GLY A 392 1.44 -10.40 -34.90
C GLY A 392 0.55 -11.54 -35.42
N GLY A 393 -0.60 -11.82 -34.80
CA GLY A 393 -1.66 -12.67 -35.34
C GLY A 393 -2.58 -11.94 -36.31
N LEU A 394 -2.88 -10.66 -36.07
CA LEU A 394 -3.87 -9.90 -36.85
C LEU A 394 -3.42 -9.61 -38.30
N ARG A 395 -4.33 -9.75 -39.28
CA ARG A 395 -4.11 -9.63 -40.74
C ARG A 395 -5.26 -8.86 -41.40
N GLY A 396 -5.32 -8.86 -42.73
CA GLY A 396 -6.38 -8.22 -43.51
C GLY A 396 -6.28 -6.70 -43.61
N GLY A 397 -7.26 -6.08 -44.28
CA GLY A 397 -7.45 -4.63 -44.25
C GLY A 397 -8.06 -4.14 -42.94
N GLY A 398 -8.86 -5.01 -42.30
CA GLY A 398 -9.76 -4.66 -41.20
C GLY A 398 -11.16 -4.29 -41.71
N TRP A 399 -12.12 -4.13 -40.80
CA TRP A 399 -13.54 -4.17 -41.14
C TRP A 399 -14.13 -2.78 -41.44
N ASN A 400 -15.14 -2.74 -42.30
CA ASN A 400 -16.01 -1.58 -42.47
C ASN A 400 -17.04 -1.48 -41.32
N ALA A 401 -17.78 -0.37 -41.28
CA ALA A 401 -18.96 -0.24 -40.43
C ALA A 401 -20.15 -0.98 -41.06
N GLY A 402 -21.04 -1.58 -40.25
CA GLY A 402 -22.21 -2.30 -40.74
C GLY A 402 -22.15 -3.81 -40.48
N PRO A 403 -22.72 -4.68 -41.33
CA PRO A 403 -22.73 -6.14 -41.12
C PRO A 403 -21.34 -6.75 -41.23
N VAL A 404 -21.04 -7.69 -40.32
CA VAL A 404 -19.82 -8.48 -40.29
C VAL A 404 -20.14 -9.89 -40.79
N LYS A 405 -19.44 -10.36 -41.82
CA LYS A 405 -19.50 -11.76 -42.29
C LYS A 405 -18.45 -12.63 -41.60
N MET A 406 -18.65 -13.96 -41.54
CA MET A 406 -17.67 -14.90 -40.97
C MET A 406 -16.33 -14.87 -41.74
N SER A 407 -16.34 -14.64 -43.05
CA SER A 407 -15.11 -14.40 -43.83
C SER A 407 -14.23 -13.26 -43.29
N PHE A 408 -14.82 -12.22 -42.68
CA PHE A 408 -14.06 -11.06 -42.16
C PHE A 408 -13.25 -11.44 -40.93
N LEU A 409 -13.74 -12.39 -40.13
CA LEU A 409 -13.03 -12.95 -38.97
C LEU A 409 -11.83 -13.76 -39.44
N TRP A 410 -12.00 -14.59 -40.47
CA TRP A 410 -10.91 -15.33 -41.12
C TRP A 410 -9.90 -14.41 -41.85
N GLU A 411 -10.32 -13.30 -42.49
CA GLU A 411 -9.37 -12.35 -43.08
C GLU A 411 -8.49 -11.68 -42.00
N SER A 412 -9.09 -11.40 -40.83
CA SER A 412 -8.43 -10.64 -39.76
C SER A 412 -7.62 -11.50 -38.79
N LEU A 413 -7.99 -12.78 -38.63
CA LEU A 413 -7.19 -13.79 -37.95
C LEU A 413 -7.20 -15.10 -38.78
N PRO A 414 -6.38 -15.22 -39.84
CA PRO A 414 -6.37 -16.38 -40.76
C PRO A 414 -5.62 -17.59 -40.20
N PHE A 415 -5.53 -17.68 -38.87
CA PHE A 415 -4.87 -18.77 -38.16
C PHE A 415 -5.94 -19.55 -37.39
N PRO A 416 -6.04 -20.88 -37.55
CA PRO A 416 -7.02 -21.71 -36.85
C PRO A 416 -6.58 -21.93 -35.38
N ASN A 417 -6.35 -20.83 -34.66
CA ASN A 417 -6.00 -20.85 -33.27
C ASN A 417 -7.25 -21.15 -32.45
N THR A 418 -7.09 -22.05 -31.49
CA THR A 418 -8.10 -22.39 -30.48
C THR A 418 -7.80 -21.68 -29.18
N MET A 419 -8.77 -21.63 -28.27
CA MET A 419 -8.61 -20.91 -27.02
C MET A 419 -7.67 -21.65 -26.06
N CYS A 420 -6.90 -20.89 -25.31
CA CYS A 420 -6.10 -21.38 -24.20
C CYS A 420 -6.49 -20.62 -22.93
N THR A 421 -6.71 -21.34 -21.83
CA THR A 421 -7.06 -20.73 -20.54
C THR A 421 -6.23 -21.30 -19.40
N GLY A 422 -6.00 -20.50 -18.36
CA GLY A 422 -5.25 -20.90 -17.17
C GLY A 422 -5.37 -19.85 -16.07
N VAL A 423 -4.56 -19.98 -15.02
CA VAL A 423 -4.56 -19.09 -13.86
C VAL A 423 -3.13 -18.68 -13.53
N MET A 424 -2.86 -17.38 -13.43
CA MET A 424 -1.53 -16.86 -13.10
C MET A 424 -1.60 -15.79 -12.01
N ASN A 425 -0.54 -15.66 -11.21
CA ASN A 425 -0.44 -14.58 -10.22
C ASN A 425 -0.09 -13.23 -10.87
N GLY A 426 -0.19 -12.13 -10.13
CA GLY A 426 0.10 -10.80 -10.66
C GLY A 426 1.57 -10.54 -11.02
N VAL A 427 2.54 -11.24 -10.42
CA VAL A 427 3.96 -11.21 -10.84
C VAL A 427 4.13 -11.91 -12.19
N SER A 428 3.47 -13.06 -12.41
CA SER A 428 3.46 -13.78 -13.68
C SER A 428 2.81 -12.94 -14.80
N LEU A 429 1.67 -12.31 -14.53
CA LEU A 429 1.02 -11.37 -15.45
C LEU A 429 1.88 -10.13 -15.73
N PHE A 430 2.58 -9.60 -14.71
CA PHE A 430 3.54 -8.52 -14.92
C PHE A 430 4.76 -8.95 -15.75
N ARG A 431 5.29 -10.17 -15.58
CA ARG A 431 6.37 -10.72 -16.42
C ARG A 431 5.93 -10.77 -17.89
N LEU A 432 4.72 -11.25 -18.17
CA LEU A 432 4.11 -11.27 -19.49
C LEU A 432 3.98 -9.86 -20.10
N VAL A 433 3.35 -8.94 -19.37
CA VAL A 433 3.11 -7.56 -19.81
C VAL A 433 4.42 -6.79 -20.01
N ASN A 434 5.40 -6.96 -19.11
CA ASN A 434 6.69 -6.31 -19.22
C ASN A 434 7.55 -6.88 -20.35
N TYR A 435 7.45 -8.19 -20.63
CA TYR A 435 8.08 -8.78 -21.81
C TYR A 435 7.52 -8.15 -23.10
N THR A 436 6.21 -8.17 -23.30
CA THR A 436 5.59 -7.68 -24.54
C THR A 436 5.85 -6.19 -24.77
N VAL A 437 5.69 -5.34 -23.75
CA VAL A 437 6.00 -3.91 -23.81
C VAL A 437 7.51 -3.65 -23.96
N GLY A 438 8.34 -4.49 -23.34
CA GLY A 438 9.80 -4.42 -23.41
C GLY A 438 10.34 -4.67 -24.82
N VAL A 439 9.81 -5.68 -25.52
CA VAL A 439 10.25 -6.05 -26.89
C VAL A 439 9.55 -5.27 -28.00
N ALA A 440 8.35 -4.74 -27.75
CA ALA A 440 7.59 -4.01 -28.75
C ALA A 440 8.38 -2.81 -29.31
N THR A 441 8.39 -2.69 -30.63
CA THR A 441 8.97 -1.55 -31.34
C THR A 441 8.10 -0.31 -31.26
N PHE A 442 6.78 -0.50 -31.08
CA PHE A 442 5.72 0.51 -31.27
C PHE A 442 5.79 1.21 -32.63
N GLN A 443 6.47 0.58 -33.60
CA GLN A 443 6.53 1.02 -34.97
C GLN A 443 5.35 0.40 -35.70
N SER A 444 4.62 1.22 -36.46
CA SER A 444 3.49 0.77 -37.26
C SER A 444 3.93 0.09 -38.56
N THR A 445 4.96 -0.74 -38.50
CA THR A 445 5.61 -1.40 -39.64
C THR A 445 5.88 -2.85 -39.30
N ASP A 446 5.59 -3.75 -40.24
CA ASP A 446 5.63 -5.19 -39.96
C ASP A 446 7.01 -5.67 -39.53
N SER A 447 7.08 -6.30 -38.35
CA SER A 447 8.35 -6.73 -37.76
C SER A 447 8.16 -7.86 -36.74
N LYS A 448 9.13 -8.81 -36.69
CA LYS A 448 9.13 -9.96 -35.75
C LYS A 448 9.12 -9.55 -34.26
N MET A 449 9.41 -8.28 -33.97
CA MET A 449 9.36 -7.69 -32.62
C MET A 449 8.14 -6.79 -32.40
N GLY A 450 7.66 -6.06 -33.41
CA GLY A 450 6.40 -5.31 -33.34
C GLY A 450 5.18 -6.23 -33.18
N GLY A 451 5.17 -7.35 -33.90
CA GLY A 451 4.15 -8.40 -33.76
C GLY A 451 4.09 -9.07 -32.39
N ARG A 452 5.10 -8.89 -31.53
CA ARG A 452 5.07 -9.39 -30.14
C ARG A 452 4.25 -8.51 -29.20
N LEU A 453 3.79 -7.32 -29.61
CA LEU A 453 2.88 -6.51 -28.81
C LEU A 453 1.54 -7.24 -28.62
N LEU A 454 1.11 -7.46 -27.37
CA LEU A 454 -0.19 -8.03 -27.05
C LEU A 454 -1.30 -6.97 -27.12
N GLN A 455 -2.41 -7.30 -27.74
CA GLN A 455 -3.69 -6.60 -27.57
C GLN A 455 -4.43 -7.26 -26.40
N VAL A 456 -5.08 -6.48 -25.54
CA VAL A 456 -5.50 -6.94 -24.20
C VAL A 456 -6.97 -6.62 -23.89
N SER A 457 -7.56 -7.41 -23.00
CA SER A 457 -8.87 -7.20 -22.39
C SER A 457 -8.79 -7.44 -20.87
N GLY A 458 -9.68 -6.79 -20.12
CA GLY A 458 -9.73 -6.88 -18.65
C GLY A 458 -8.59 -6.17 -17.92
N MET A 459 -7.64 -5.55 -18.63
CA MET A 459 -6.52 -4.79 -18.06
C MET A 459 -6.27 -3.47 -18.78
N ARG A 460 -5.56 -2.56 -18.10
CA ARG A 460 -4.93 -1.37 -18.66
C ARG A 460 -3.44 -1.40 -18.35
N VAL A 461 -2.63 -1.07 -19.34
CA VAL A 461 -1.17 -0.99 -19.26
C VAL A 461 -0.74 0.44 -19.59
N THR A 462 -0.15 1.12 -18.62
CA THR A 462 0.54 2.39 -18.87
C THR A 462 2.03 2.10 -19.06
N TYR A 463 2.67 2.67 -20.08
CA TYR A 463 4.10 2.45 -20.38
C TYR A 463 4.75 3.69 -20.98
N ASN A 464 6.08 3.74 -21.03
CA ASN A 464 6.83 4.86 -21.63
C ASN A 464 7.77 4.38 -22.74
N THR A 465 7.46 4.71 -24.00
CA THR A 465 8.27 4.26 -25.15
C THR A 465 9.71 4.79 -25.16
N GLN A 466 10.02 5.84 -24.41
CA GLN A 466 11.37 6.44 -24.34
C GLN A 466 12.34 5.66 -23.43
N ILE A 467 11.82 4.79 -22.56
CA ILE A 467 12.63 3.95 -21.67
C ILE A 467 13.15 2.73 -22.43
N ARG A 468 14.34 2.23 -22.06
CA ARG A 468 14.92 0.97 -22.59
C ARG A 468 14.80 -0.15 -21.57
N GLY A 469 14.54 -1.37 -22.02
CA GLY A 469 14.34 -2.54 -21.15
C GLY A 469 12.92 -2.57 -20.60
N SER A 470 12.78 -2.61 -19.27
CA SER A 470 11.48 -2.53 -18.58
C SER A 470 10.86 -1.14 -18.76
N ARG A 471 9.60 -1.05 -19.21
CA ARG A 471 8.96 0.25 -19.56
C ARG A 471 7.55 0.46 -19.02
N VAL A 472 6.99 -0.51 -18.31
CA VAL A 472 5.64 -0.44 -17.72
C VAL A 472 5.66 0.55 -16.56
N ILE A 473 4.70 1.49 -16.51
CA ILE A 473 4.50 2.46 -15.42
C ILE A 473 3.39 1.99 -14.49
N SER A 474 2.26 1.53 -15.03
CA SER A 474 1.15 0.93 -14.29
C SER A 474 0.60 -0.29 -15.02
N LEU A 475 0.02 -1.19 -14.25
CA LEU A 475 -0.74 -2.33 -14.73
C LEU A 475 -1.95 -2.45 -13.80
N ASP A 476 -3.13 -2.22 -14.36
CA ASP A 476 -4.38 -2.10 -13.63
C ASP A 476 -5.38 -3.13 -14.21
N VAL A 477 -5.98 -3.97 -13.36
CA VAL A 477 -6.88 -5.05 -13.76
C VAL A 477 -8.32 -4.70 -13.36
N TRP A 478 -9.29 -5.07 -14.18
CA TRP A 478 -10.71 -4.86 -13.92
C TRP A 478 -11.20 -5.75 -12.76
N ASP A 479 -11.80 -5.15 -11.73
CA ASP A 479 -12.53 -5.87 -10.69
C ASP A 479 -14.04 -5.65 -10.87
N GLU A 480 -14.78 -6.75 -10.99
CA GLU A 480 -16.21 -6.76 -11.27
C GLU A 480 -17.07 -6.47 -10.04
N ASN A 481 -16.54 -6.70 -8.83
CA ASN A 481 -17.23 -6.41 -7.58
C ASN A 481 -17.21 -4.91 -7.28
N GLU A 482 -16.08 -4.25 -7.58
CA GLU A 482 -15.92 -2.80 -7.41
C GLU A 482 -16.22 -1.98 -8.69
N ALA A 483 -16.49 -2.64 -9.82
CA ALA A 483 -16.83 -2.07 -11.13
C ALA A 483 -15.83 -1.00 -11.62
N LYS A 484 -14.53 -1.26 -11.44
CA LYS A 484 -13.43 -0.36 -11.84
C LYS A 484 -12.13 -1.14 -12.08
N TYR A 485 -11.19 -0.47 -12.75
CA TYR A 485 -9.79 -0.92 -12.75
C TYR A 485 -9.15 -0.63 -11.40
N LEU A 486 -8.42 -1.61 -10.87
CA LEU A 486 -7.60 -1.54 -9.66
C LEU A 486 -6.13 -1.87 -10.01
N PRO A 487 -5.14 -1.27 -9.33
CA PRO A 487 -3.75 -1.68 -9.48
C PRO A 487 -3.56 -3.17 -9.24
N ILE A 488 -2.73 -3.82 -10.05
CA ILE A 488 -2.47 -5.26 -9.95
C ILE A 488 -1.90 -5.67 -8.58
N ASP A 489 -2.50 -6.71 -7.99
CA ASP A 489 -1.98 -7.34 -6.78
C ASP A 489 -1.01 -8.47 -7.18
N ARG A 490 0.18 -8.47 -6.59
CA ARG A 490 1.28 -9.40 -6.90
C ARG A 490 0.89 -10.88 -6.70
N LEU A 491 0.09 -11.18 -5.68
CA LEU A 491 -0.21 -12.55 -5.26
C LEU A 491 -1.67 -12.95 -5.50
N ARG A 492 -2.52 -12.02 -5.92
CA ARG A 492 -3.85 -12.37 -6.44
C ARG A 492 -3.71 -13.23 -7.69
N LEU A 493 -4.48 -14.31 -7.72
CA LEU A 493 -4.65 -15.16 -8.89
C LEU A 493 -5.62 -14.50 -9.87
N TYR A 494 -5.24 -14.52 -11.15
CA TYR A 494 -6.01 -13.99 -12.27
C TYR A 494 -6.18 -15.10 -13.31
N LYS A 495 -7.44 -15.46 -13.61
CA LYS A 495 -7.77 -16.34 -14.72
C LYS A 495 -7.55 -15.60 -16.04
N PHE A 496 -6.85 -16.23 -16.98
CA PHE A 496 -6.50 -15.65 -18.28
C PHE A 496 -7.08 -16.46 -19.44
N ALA A 497 -7.27 -15.78 -20.58
CA ALA A 497 -7.61 -16.41 -21.86
C ALA A 497 -6.75 -15.85 -23.00
N THR A 498 -6.29 -16.72 -23.90
CA THR A 498 -5.38 -16.36 -25.01
C THR A 498 -5.47 -17.36 -26.16
N ASP A 499 -4.63 -17.21 -27.19
CA ASP A 499 -4.55 -18.14 -28.31
C ASP A 499 -3.61 -19.33 -28.07
N SER A 500 -3.94 -20.50 -28.64
CA SER A 500 -3.16 -21.73 -28.50
C SER A 500 -1.75 -21.62 -29.09
N TYR A 501 -1.51 -20.71 -30.04
CA TYR A 501 -0.18 -20.40 -30.57
C TYR A 501 0.70 -19.68 -29.53
N LEU A 502 0.16 -18.73 -28.75
CA LEU A 502 0.83 -18.13 -27.59
C LEU A 502 1.12 -19.15 -26.49
N CYS A 503 0.20 -20.06 -26.19
CA CYS A 503 0.41 -21.08 -25.15
C CYS A 503 1.36 -22.21 -25.54
N GLY A 504 1.33 -22.68 -26.79
CA GLY A 504 2.06 -23.88 -27.21
C GLY A 504 3.40 -23.63 -27.91
N VAL A 505 3.50 -22.57 -28.73
CA VAL A 505 4.57 -22.48 -29.76
C VAL A 505 5.39 -21.19 -29.69
N TYR A 506 4.79 -20.04 -29.38
CA TYR A 506 5.41 -18.74 -29.64
C TYR A 506 6.39 -18.28 -28.56
N GLU A 507 7.55 -18.93 -28.45
CA GLU A 507 8.62 -18.61 -27.49
C GLU A 507 8.91 -17.09 -27.35
N PRO A 508 8.99 -16.53 -26.13
CA PRO A 508 8.99 -17.21 -24.83
C PRO A 508 7.60 -17.36 -24.18
N TYR A 509 6.50 -17.15 -24.91
CA TYR A 509 5.17 -17.12 -24.31
C TYR A 509 4.74 -18.42 -23.61
N PRO A 510 5.00 -19.64 -24.12
CA PRO A 510 4.75 -20.88 -23.37
C PRO A 510 5.43 -20.90 -21.99
N SER A 511 6.68 -20.42 -21.91
CA SER A 511 7.42 -20.32 -20.65
C SER A 511 6.82 -19.33 -19.64
N LEU A 512 6.10 -18.31 -20.13
CA LEU A 512 5.41 -17.28 -19.34
C LEU A 512 3.96 -17.67 -18.98
N LEU A 513 3.42 -18.72 -19.60
CA LEU A 513 2.02 -19.18 -19.46
C LEU A 513 1.89 -20.56 -18.79
N GLY A 514 3.00 -21.24 -18.50
CA GLY A 514 2.98 -22.54 -17.81
C GLY A 514 4.29 -22.94 -17.12
N ALA A 515 5.44 -22.86 -17.81
CA ALA A 515 6.67 -23.51 -17.33
C ALA A 515 7.34 -22.85 -16.10
N ASN A 516 7.00 -21.59 -15.78
CA ASN A 516 7.59 -20.83 -14.66
C ASN A 516 6.53 -20.34 -13.65
N LEU A 517 5.41 -21.05 -13.54
CA LEU A 517 4.42 -20.86 -12.48
C LEU A 517 4.96 -21.50 -11.19
N VAL A 518 4.92 -20.75 -10.08
CA VAL A 518 5.59 -21.13 -8.82
C VAL A 518 4.66 -21.02 -7.61
N VAL A 519 3.63 -20.16 -7.69
CA VAL A 519 2.71 -19.91 -6.57
C VAL A 519 1.59 -20.94 -6.56
N GLU A 520 1.27 -21.43 -5.36
CA GLU A 520 0.13 -22.31 -5.09
C GLU A 520 -1.18 -21.74 -5.64
N GLY A 521 -1.83 -22.48 -6.55
CA GLY A 521 -3.06 -22.07 -7.23
C GLY A 521 -2.85 -21.40 -8.59
N GLU A 522 -1.61 -21.25 -9.08
CA GLU A 522 -1.38 -21.04 -10.52
C GLU A 522 -1.64 -22.33 -11.31
N GLU A 523 -2.27 -22.20 -12.47
CA GLU A 523 -2.62 -23.27 -13.40
C GLU A 523 -2.08 -22.95 -14.79
N ALA A 524 -1.29 -23.85 -15.37
CA ALA A 524 -0.70 -23.67 -16.69
C ALA A 524 -1.78 -23.55 -17.78
N GLY A 525 -1.48 -22.79 -18.84
CA GLY A 525 -2.38 -22.62 -19.97
C GLY A 525 -2.75 -23.94 -20.65
N VAL A 526 -4.00 -24.38 -20.48
CA VAL A 526 -4.58 -25.53 -21.15
C VAL A 526 -5.26 -25.06 -22.43
N ILE A 527 -4.92 -25.70 -23.54
CA ILE A 527 -5.52 -25.47 -24.87
C ILE A 527 -6.80 -26.30 -24.98
N ASP A 528 -7.86 -25.70 -25.54
CA ASP A 528 -9.10 -26.38 -25.95
C ASP A 528 -9.23 -26.45 -27.48
N ASP A 529 -10.35 -26.98 -27.97
CA ASP A 529 -10.65 -27.16 -29.40
C ASP A 529 -11.50 -26.01 -30.00
N LEU A 530 -11.77 -24.93 -29.24
CA LEU A 530 -12.67 -23.86 -29.64
C LEU A 530 -11.96 -22.79 -30.47
N LEU A 531 -12.12 -22.86 -31.79
CA LEU A 531 -11.60 -21.88 -32.74
C LEU A 531 -12.01 -20.43 -32.40
N HIS A 532 -11.03 -19.52 -32.43
CA HIS A 532 -11.21 -18.09 -32.14
C HIS A 532 -12.28 -17.41 -33.01
N GLN A 533 -12.43 -17.85 -34.26
CA GLN A 533 -13.44 -17.34 -35.19
C GLN A 533 -14.86 -17.73 -34.74
N ASN A 534 -15.03 -18.95 -34.21
CA ASN A 534 -16.31 -19.40 -33.66
C ASN A 534 -16.64 -18.65 -32.36
N ILE A 535 -15.65 -18.45 -31.48
CA ILE A 535 -15.80 -17.68 -30.24
C ILE A 535 -16.21 -16.23 -30.52
N LEU A 536 -15.56 -15.57 -31.48
CA LEU A 536 -15.86 -14.20 -31.86
C LEU A 536 -17.20 -14.08 -32.61
N SER A 537 -17.57 -15.09 -33.42
CA SER A 537 -18.91 -15.19 -33.98
C SER A 537 -19.97 -15.31 -32.89
N GLU A 538 -19.78 -16.20 -31.91
CA GLU A 538 -20.70 -16.39 -30.78
C GLU A 538 -20.87 -15.06 -30.00
N TYR A 539 -19.76 -14.42 -29.63
CA TYR A 539 -19.75 -13.12 -28.95
C TYR A 539 -20.53 -12.04 -29.72
N LEU A 540 -20.26 -11.88 -31.01
CA LEU A 540 -20.93 -10.86 -31.84
C LEU A 540 -22.43 -11.14 -32.04
N THR A 541 -22.85 -12.41 -32.11
CA THR A 541 -24.28 -12.76 -32.21
C THR A 541 -25.08 -12.55 -30.92
N GLN A 542 -24.42 -12.41 -29.76
CA GLN A 542 -25.07 -12.17 -28.47
C GLN A 542 -25.23 -10.67 -28.12
N LEU A 543 -24.77 -9.75 -28.96
CA LEU A 543 -24.89 -8.31 -28.71
C LEU A 543 -26.25 -7.75 -29.16
N ASP A 544 -27.01 -7.16 -28.23
CA ASP A 544 -28.26 -6.42 -28.50
C ASP A 544 -28.07 -5.18 -29.41
N SER A 545 -26.83 -4.75 -29.62
CA SER A 545 -26.45 -3.57 -30.41
C SER A 545 -25.14 -3.81 -31.17
N PRO A 546 -24.88 -3.10 -32.29
CA PRO A 546 -23.58 -3.18 -32.98
C PRO A 546 -22.40 -2.95 -32.03
N TYR A 547 -21.30 -3.68 -32.24
CA TYR A 547 -20.10 -3.59 -31.42
C TYR A 547 -19.50 -2.17 -31.48
N GLU A 548 -19.39 -1.56 -30.30
CA GLU A 548 -18.88 -0.21 -30.09
C GLU A 548 -17.34 -0.24 -30.06
N ASN A 549 -16.75 0.04 -31.22
CA ASN A 549 -15.33 -0.23 -31.49
C ASN A 549 -14.37 0.91 -31.12
N SER A 550 -14.70 1.71 -30.11
CA SER A 550 -13.83 2.80 -29.64
C SER A 550 -12.61 2.30 -28.87
N ILE A 551 -11.50 3.07 -28.95
CA ILE A 551 -10.27 2.83 -28.18
C ILE A 551 -10.53 3.19 -26.71
N GLN A 552 -10.24 2.27 -25.79
CA GLN A 552 -10.65 2.33 -24.39
C GLN A 552 -9.52 2.73 -23.43
N GLY A 553 -8.30 2.95 -23.93
CA GLY A 553 -7.13 3.29 -23.11
C GLY A 553 -6.62 2.08 -22.33
N ARG A 554 -6.59 0.92 -22.98
CA ARG A 554 -6.00 -0.33 -22.50
C ARG A 554 -4.48 -0.36 -22.69
N LEU A 555 -3.94 0.32 -23.71
CA LEU A 555 -2.49 0.49 -23.89
C LEU A 555 -2.17 1.99 -24.00
N HIS A 556 -1.68 2.60 -22.92
CA HIS A 556 -1.44 4.04 -22.82
C HIS A 556 0.06 4.38 -22.74
N ASN A 557 0.56 5.19 -23.68
CA ASN A 557 1.94 5.67 -23.68
C ASN A 557 2.06 7.01 -22.93
N GLU A 558 2.59 6.98 -21.72
CA GLU A 558 2.84 8.14 -20.86
C GLU A 558 4.34 8.46 -20.82
N THR A 559 4.76 9.52 -21.50
CA THR A 559 6.18 9.88 -21.63
C THR A 559 6.73 10.73 -20.48
N ASN A 560 5.87 11.34 -19.64
CA ASN A 560 6.29 12.22 -18.55
C ASN A 560 6.76 11.46 -17.30
N THR A 561 6.37 10.19 -17.15
CA THR A 561 6.75 9.37 -15.99
C THR A 561 7.93 8.46 -16.32
N THR A 562 8.99 8.53 -15.50
CA THR A 562 10.19 7.70 -15.61
C THR A 562 10.29 6.61 -14.55
N ALA A 563 9.39 6.60 -13.57
CA ALA A 563 9.25 5.51 -12.61
C ALA A 563 8.62 4.30 -13.30
N VAL A 564 9.34 3.18 -13.29
CA VAL A 564 8.94 1.91 -13.91
C VAL A 564 8.42 0.97 -12.82
N LEU A 565 7.27 0.36 -13.05
CA LEU A 565 6.72 -0.70 -12.21
C LEU A 565 7.67 -1.90 -12.22
N ASN A 566 7.99 -2.43 -11.05
CA ASN A 566 8.60 -3.74 -10.92
C ASN A 566 7.88 -4.53 -9.82
N LEU A 567 7.33 -5.69 -10.17
CA LEU A 567 6.71 -6.62 -9.22
C LEU A 567 7.60 -7.83 -8.87
N ILE A 568 8.73 -7.97 -9.56
CA ILE A 568 9.72 -9.02 -9.27
C ILE A 568 10.56 -8.58 -8.08
N GLN A 569 10.59 -9.42 -7.04
CA GLN A 569 11.49 -9.29 -5.90
C GLN A 569 12.58 -10.35 -5.98
N LEU A 570 13.72 -10.07 -5.36
CA LEU A 570 14.78 -11.00 -5.01
C LEU A 570 14.81 -11.18 -3.48
N GLU A 571 15.52 -12.20 -2.99
CA GLU A 571 15.78 -12.38 -1.55
C GLU A 571 16.46 -11.14 -0.93
N GLU A 572 17.33 -10.47 -1.70
CA GLU A 572 18.01 -9.21 -1.33
C GLU A 572 17.07 -7.99 -1.20
N ASP A 573 15.85 -8.04 -1.77
CA ASP A 573 14.85 -6.96 -1.65
C ASP A 573 14.03 -7.04 -0.34
N CYS A 574 14.20 -8.10 0.44
CA CYS A 574 13.42 -8.31 1.68
C CYS A 574 13.95 -7.47 2.84
N HIS A 575 13.07 -6.61 3.37
CA HIS A 575 13.36 -5.68 4.45
C HIS A 575 12.98 -6.24 5.83
N ASP A 576 13.54 -5.63 6.88
CA ASP A 576 13.31 -6.00 8.29
C ASP A 576 11.81 -6.24 8.60
N GLY A 577 11.49 -7.43 9.11
CA GLY A 577 10.11 -7.84 9.38
C GLY A 577 9.42 -8.60 8.23
N THR A 578 10.13 -8.87 7.15
CA THR A 578 9.76 -9.85 6.12
C THR A 578 10.78 -10.98 6.01
N PHE A 579 10.39 -12.11 5.43
CA PHE A 579 11.28 -13.20 5.01
C PHE A 579 11.00 -13.58 3.55
N TRP A 580 12.00 -14.14 2.89
CA TRP A 580 11.84 -14.70 1.56
C TRP A 580 11.08 -16.04 1.62
N GLU A 581 9.90 -16.10 1.01
CA GLU A 581 9.23 -17.37 0.75
C GLU A 581 9.60 -17.84 -0.66
N GLU A 582 10.60 -18.73 -0.74
CA GLU A 582 11.14 -19.27 -1.99
C GLU A 582 10.03 -19.86 -2.89
N ALA A 583 9.11 -20.62 -2.30
CA ALA A 583 7.93 -21.20 -2.96
C ALA A 583 6.87 -20.18 -3.41
N LYS A 584 7.08 -18.87 -3.20
CA LYS A 584 6.25 -17.80 -3.77
C LYS A 584 7.04 -16.64 -4.39
N LEU A 585 8.38 -16.74 -4.44
CA LEU A 585 9.30 -15.70 -4.94
C LEU A 585 8.97 -14.28 -4.44
N THR A 586 8.66 -14.17 -3.15
CA THR A 586 8.18 -12.93 -2.55
C THR A 586 8.64 -12.78 -1.10
N CYS A 587 8.83 -11.52 -0.69
CA CYS A 587 9.03 -11.17 0.71
C CYS A 587 7.69 -11.22 1.45
N MET A 588 7.47 -12.25 2.26
CA MET A 588 6.29 -12.43 3.10
C MET A 588 6.46 -11.73 4.44
N PRO A 589 5.41 -11.14 5.04
CA PRO A 589 5.47 -10.64 6.42
C PRO A 589 5.78 -11.78 7.39
N CYS A 590 6.70 -11.56 8.32
CA CYS A 590 7.11 -12.59 9.28
C CYS A 590 5.90 -13.19 10.04
N PRO A 591 5.83 -14.52 10.21
CA PRO A 591 4.73 -15.15 10.92
C PRO A 591 4.63 -14.60 12.34
N ASN A 592 3.43 -14.20 12.75
CA ASN A 592 3.24 -13.52 14.02
C ASN A 592 3.27 -14.52 15.19
N VAL A 593 4.48 -14.81 15.69
CA VAL A 593 4.80 -15.70 16.85
C VAL A 593 4.22 -15.27 18.21
N SER A 594 3.10 -14.55 18.19
CA SER A 594 2.41 -13.97 19.35
C SER A 594 1.79 -14.99 20.31
N ASN A 595 1.77 -16.28 19.94
CA ASN A 595 1.29 -17.36 20.79
C ASN A 595 2.44 -18.03 21.57
N VAL A 596 3.71 -17.71 21.27
CA VAL A 596 4.86 -17.95 22.16
C VAL A 596 4.91 -16.84 23.22
N ALA A 597 4.49 -17.13 24.45
CA ALA A 597 4.37 -16.11 25.49
C ALA A 597 4.63 -16.67 26.89
N PHE A 598 5.10 -15.78 27.78
CA PHE A 598 5.09 -16.05 29.21
C PHE A 598 3.66 -16.11 29.74
N SER A 599 3.42 -16.98 30.72
CA SER A 599 2.17 -17.11 31.48
C SER A 599 1.72 -15.76 32.04
N ASP A 600 2.68 -14.99 32.54
CA ASP A 600 2.50 -13.74 33.23
C ASP A 600 3.29 -12.66 32.50
N LYS A 601 2.60 -11.78 31.75
CA LYS A 601 3.23 -10.68 30.99
C LYS A 601 3.91 -9.63 31.88
N LYS A 602 3.62 -9.64 33.18
CA LYS A 602 4.04 -8.64 34.16
C LYS A 602 4.06 -9.25 35.56
N VAL A 603 5.22 -9.20 36.21
CA VAL A 603 5.40 -9.67 37.59
C VAL A 603 5.81 -8.49 38.47
N THR A 604 4.99 -8.18 39.48
CA THR A 604 5.23 -7.10 40.43
C THR A 604 5.71 -7.64 41.77
N LEU A 605 6.80 -7.09 42.28
CA LEU A 605 7.39 -7.46 43.58
C LEU A 605 7.61 -6.18 44.39
N ASP A 606 6.91 -6.06 45.52
CA ASP A 606 7.07 -4.93 46.45
C ASP A 606 8.20 -5.27 47.45
N VAL A 607 9.16 -4.35 47.63
CA VAL A 607 10.39 -4.55 48.43
C VAL A 607 10.61 -3.35 49.35
N GLU A 608 11.03 -3.60 50.59
CA GLU A 608 11.40 -2.56 51.56
C GLU A 608 12.88 -2.19 51.45
N ASN A 609 13.20 -0.89 51.44
CA ASN A 609 14.58 -0.41 51.31
C ASN A 609 15.42 -0.80 52.54
N GLY A 610 16.31 -1.79 52.37
CA GLY A 610 17.23 -2.29 53.40
C GLY A 610 17.18 -3.80 53.65
N ALA A 611 16.29 -4.55 53.00
CA ALA A 611 16.28 -6.02 53.08
C ALA A 611 17.55 -6.62 52.47
N MET A 612 18.19 -7.57 53.18
CA MET A 612 19.44 -8.22 52.75
C MET A 612 19.23 -9.51 51.93
N ASP A 613 18.03 -10.09 51.91
CA ASP A 613 17.77 -11.37 51.27
C ASP A 613 17.52 -11.23 49.75
N SER A 614 18.14 -12.12 48.97
CA SER A 614 17.89 -12.24 47.53
C SER A 614 16.54 -12.92 47.29
N MET A 615 15.58 -12.19 46.71
CA MET A 615 14.25 -12.75 46.39
C MET A 615 14.31 -13.61 45.13
N HIS A 616 13.60 -14.75 45.16
CA HIS A 616 13.45 -15.65 44.01
C HIS A 616 12.04 -15.57 43.42
N GLY A 617 11.93 -15.67 42.09
CA GLY A 617 10.67 -15.77 41.36
C GLY A 617 10.73 -16.84 40.27
N ARG A 618 9.55 -17.24 39.78
CA ARG A 618 9.38 -18.28 38.76
C ARG A 618 8.29 -17.86 37.78
N VAL A 619 8.56 -17.96 36.49
CA VAL A 619 7.60 -17.72 35.40
C VAL A 619 7.67 -18.87 34.39
N VAL A 620 6.66 -19.06 33.55
CA VAL A 620 6.62 -20.14 32.55
C VAL A 620 6.44 -19.57 31.14
N LEU A 621 7.39 -19.82 30.25
CA LEU A 621 7.28 -19.58 28.81
C LEU A 621 6.57 -20.78 28.16
N ILE A 622 5.55 -20.53 27.35
CA ILE A 622 4.75 -21.57 26.69
C ILE A 622 4.81 -21.34 25.18
N ASN A 623 5.20 -22.38 24.42
CA ASN A 623 4.99 -22.38 22.98
C ASN A 623 3.56 -22.86 22.68
N ARG A 624 2.73 -22.00 22.09
CA ARG A 624 1.38 -22.36 21.61
C ARG A 624 1.25 -22.30 20.09
N GLU A 625 2.34 -22.09 19.36
CA GLU A 625 2.36 -22.23 17.90
C GLU A 625 2.31 -23.71 17.50
N LEU A 626 1.95 -23.98 16.25
CA LEU A 626 1.78 -25.35 15.71
C LEU A 626 3.11 -26.06 15.37
N PHE A 627 4.26 -25.42 15.63
CA PHE A 627 5.60 -25.86 15.24
C PHE A 627 6.60 -25.63 16.39
N PRO A 628 7.74 -26.35 16.44
CA PRO A 628 8.78 -26.10 17.43
C PRO A 628 9.43 -24.71 17.23
N VAL A 629 9.88 -24.10 18.33
CA VAL A 629 10.63 -22.84 18.31
C VAL A 629 11.88 -22.95 19.18
N GLN A 630 12.96 -22.30 18.78
CA GLN A 630 14.16 -22.15 19.60
C GLN A 630 14.02 -20.93 20.52
N VAL A 631 14.39 -21.06 21.80
CA VAL A 631 14.38 -19.92 22.75
C VAL A 631 15.70 -19.79 23.49
N ALA A 632 16.18 -18.55 23.64
CA ALA A 632 17.41 -18.23 24.37
C ALA A 632 17.26 -16.89 25.14
N PRO A 633 17.90 -16.71 26.31
CA PRO A 633 17.88 -15.43 27.02
C PRO A 633 18.59 -14.34 26.19
N LYS A 634 17.93 -13.18 26.01
CA LYS A 634 18.45 -12.07 25.18
C LYS A 634 18.86 -10.87 26.02
N SER A 635 18.03 -10.44 26.97
CA SER A 635 18.37 -9.38 27.92
C SER A 635 17.79 -9.62 29.31
N LEU A 636 18.58 -9.25 30.32
CA LEU A 636 18.17 -9.18 31.72
C LEU A 636 18.66 -7.85 32.31
N PRO A 637 17.92 -7.25 33.25
CA PRO A 637 18.40 -6.10 33.99
C PRO A 637 19.56 -6.52 34.91
N SER A 638 20.56 -5.66 35.10
CA SER A 638 21.82 -5.96 35.82
C SER A 638 21.67 -6.38 37.29
N TRP A 639 20.48 -6.20 37.87
CA TRP A 639 20.10 -6.53 39.24
C TRP A 639 19.27 -7.82 39.35
N ALA A 640 19.00 -8.52 38.24
CA ALA A 640 18.35 -9.84 38.21
C ALA A 640 19.27 -10.89 37.54
N GLN A 641 19.19 -12.13 38.00
CA GLN A 641 19.97 -13.26 37.48
C GLN A 641 19.07 -14.48 37.27
N LEU A 642 19.34 -15.29 36.24
CA LEU A 642 18.69 -16.60 36.10
C LEU A 642 19.35 -17.60 37.05
N THR A 643 18.55 -18.34 37.83
CA THR A 643 19.04 -19.30 38.82
C THR A 643 18.80 -20.75 38.44
N ARG A 644 17.70 -21.05 37.73
CA ARG A 644 17.42 -22.39 37.20
C ARG A 644 16.45 -22.31 36.03
N VAL A 645 16.59 -23.21 35.07
CA VAL A 645 15.66 -23.37 33.95
C VAL A 645 15.27 -24.85 33.88
N SER A 646 13.98 -25.14 33.72
CA SER A 646 13.44 -26.50 33.72
C SER A 646 12.30 -26.65 32.71
N GLY A 647 12.47 -27.57 31.76
CA GLY A 647 11.47 -27.86 30.73
C GLY A 647 10.57 -29.05 31.10
N LEU A 648 9.27 -28.92 30.85
CA LEU A 648 8.35 -30.05 30.79
C LEU A 648 8.19 -30.44 29.31
N ASN A 649 8.52 -31.69 28.99
CA ASN A 649 8.55 -32.25 27.63
C ASN A 649 9.44 -31.48 26.62
N ALA A 650 10.51 -30.83 27.08
CA ALA A 650 11.62 -30.46 26.20
C ALA A 650 12.41 -31.71 25.79
N THR A 651 12.84 -31.80 24.52
CA THR A 651 13.47 -32.99 23.94
C THR A 651 14.90 -33.24 24.42
N GLN A 652 15.51 -32.29 25.15
CA GLN A 652 16.73 -32.50 25.91
C GLN A 652 16.46 -32.37 27.42
N LYS A 653 16.99 -33.33 28.20
CA LYS A 653 17.04 -33.23 29.66
C LYS A 653 18.01 -32.13 30.07
N ALA A 654 17.49 -30.98 30.48
CA ALA A 654 18.28 -29.95 31.16
C ALA A 654 18.86 -30.54 32.47
N SER A 655 20.18 -30.68 32.51
CA SER A 655 20.93 -31.05 33.71
C SER A 655 21.01 -29.86 34.68
N SER A 656 21.16 -30.14 35.98
CA SER A 656 20.70 -29.25 37.06
C SER A 656 21.49 -27.96 37.28
N ASP A 657 22.69 -27.81 36.71
CA ASP A 657 23.65 -26.77 37.10
C ASP A 657 24.47 -26.26 35.90
N TYR A 658 24.03 -25.15 35.28
CA TYR A 658 24.84 -24.36 34.33
C TYR A 658 24.54 -22.85 34.44
N SER A 659 25.58 -22.03 34.32
CA SER A 659 25.53 -20.57 34.49
C SER A 659 25.02 -19.82 33.25
N ALA A 660 24.41 -18.64 33.47
CA ALA A 660 23.69 -17.88 32.45
C ALA A 660 24.58 -17.18 31.40
N SER A 661 25.03 -17.92 30.39
CA SER A 661 25.52 -17.34 29.12
C SER A 661 25.40 -18.36 27.97
N GLY A 662 24.51 -18.11 26.99
CA GLY A 662 24.52 -18.79 25.70
C GLY A 662 23.91 -20.20 25.62
N PHE A 663 22.88 -20.53 26.41
CA PHE A 663 22.10 -21.75 26.19
C PHE A 663 20.87 -21.48 25.31
N LEU A 664 20.50 -22.46 24.50
CA LEU A 664 19.39 -22.40 23.54
C LEU A 664 18.52 -23.67 23.69
N VAL A 665 17.20 -23.52 23.73
CA VAL A 665 16.25 -24.61 24.02
C VAL A 665 15.20 -24.72 22.92
N ILE A 666 15.04 -25.92 22.36
CA ILE A 666 13.94 -26.22 21.44
C ILE A 666 12.68 -26.53 22.26
N LEU A 667 11.65 -25.69 22.11
CA LEU A 667 10.31 -25.86 22.65
C LEU A 667 9.37 -26.39 21.57
N ALA A 668 9.00 -27.67 21.66
CA ALA A 668 7.96 -28.26 20.81
C ALA A 668 6.60 -27.55 20.98
N SER A 669 5.70 -27.71 20.01
CA SER A 669 4.32 -27.21 20.09
C SER A 669 3.63 -27.71 21.37
N GLY A 670 3.03 -26.79 22.13
CA GLY A 670 2.38 -27.08 23.42
C GLY A 670 3.34 -27.28 24.61
N ALA A 671 4.66 -27.27 24.42
CA ALA A 671 5.63 -27.44 25.49
C ALA A 671 5.84 -26.15 26.31
N SER A 672 6.39 -26.30 27.53
CA SER A 672 6.58 -25.18 28.45
C SER A 672 7.94 -25.21 29.16
N LEU A 673 8.61 -24.06 29.20
CA LEU A 673 9.89 -23.82 29.87
C LEU A 673 9.65 -22.97 31.13
N ALA A 674 9.88 -23.54 32.31
CA ALA A 674 9.85 -22.79 33.56
C ALA A 674 11.21 -22.16 33.84
N VAL A 675 11.21 -20.85 34.09
CA VAL A 675 12.39 -20.01 34.30
C VAL A 675 12.34 -19.47 35.74
N GLU A 676 13.33 -19.83 36.55
CA GLU A 676 13.53 -19.38 37.92
C GLU A 676 14.66 -18.34 37.95
N TYR A 677 14.41 -17.19 38.58
CA TYR A 677 15.32 -16.06 38.66
C TYR A 677 15.46 -15.53 40.09
N SER A 678 16.59 -14.88 40.39
CA SER A 678 16.83 -14.14 41.63
C SER A 678 17.02 -12.65 41.38
N ILE A 679 16.66 -11.84 42.37
CA ILE A 679 16.79 -10.38 42.36
C ILE A 679 17.70 -9.97 43.51
N ASN A 680 18.71 -9.14 43.22
CA ASN A 680 19.50 -8.48 44.24
C ASN A 680 19.00 -7.05 44.44
N ALA A 681 18.28 -6.81 45.54
CA ALA A 681 17.75 -5.50 45.89
C ALA A 681 18.82 -4.52 46.42
N SER A 682 19.99 -4.99 46.86
CA SER A 682 20.96 -4.16 47.61
C SER A 682 21.69 -3.09 46.79
N GLY A 683 21.52 -3.09 45.46
CA GLY A 683 22.16 -2.15 44.53
C GLY A 683 21.19 -1.21 43.81
N LEU A 684 19.91 -1.20 44.19
CA LEU A 684 18.86 -0.43 43.53
C LEU A 684 18.48 0.84 44.33
N ALA A 685 18.13 1.90 43.62
CA ALA A 685 17.70 3.17 44.21
C ALA A 685 16.20 3.15 44.60
N GLU A 686 15.80 4.06 45.50
CA GLU A 686 14.41 4.22 45.92
C GLU A 686 13.49 4.59 44.73
N GLY A 687 12.35 3.90 44.62
CA GLY A 687 11.41 4.06 43.49
C GLY A 687 11.00 2.73 42.85
N THR A 688 10.46 2.78 41.62
CA THR A 688 10.12 1.58 40.86
C THR A 688 11.24 1.24 39.88
N ALA A 689 12.00 0.19 40.19
CA ALA A 689 12.93 -0.43 39.25
C ALA A 689 12.15 -1.33 38.29
N GLN A 690 11.84 -0.82 37.09
CA GLN A 690 11.37 -1.65 35.98
C GLN A 690 12.56 -2.26 35.26
N GLY A 691 12.50 -3.57 35.00
CA GLY A 691 13.43 -4.28 34.15
C GLY A 691 12.71 -5.38 33.41
N THR A 692 12.72 -5.31 32.08
CA THR A 692 12.11 -6.35 31.24
C THR A 692 13.12 -7.49 31.08
N ILE A 693 12.71 -8.71 31.40
CA ILE A 693 13.48 -9.92 31.06
C ILE A 693 12.97 -10.42 29.70
N SER A 694 13.87 -10.54 28.74
CA SER A 694 13.54 -10.94 27.36
C SER A 694 14.27 -12.22 26.95
N PHE A 695 13.53 -13.08 26.26
CA PHE A 695 14.02 -14.25 25.57
C PHE A 695 13.76 -14.05 24.08
N THR A 696 14.79 -14.22 23.26
CA THR A 696 14.59 -14.25 21.81
C THR A 696 13.89 -15.57 21.45
N VAL A 697 12.91 -15.48 20.56
CA VAL A 697 12.20 -16.62 19.99
C VAL A 697 12.62 -16.71 18.53
N LEU A 698 13.40 -17.74 18.20
CA LEU A 698 13.87 -18.00 16.85
C LEU A 698 13.06 -19.18 16.28
N ASP A 699 12.75 -19.14 14.99
CA ASP A 699 12.25 -20.32 14.29
C ASP A 699 13.40 -21.35 14.16
N ASP A 700 13.07 -22.64 14.18
CA ASP A 700 14.02 -23.74 13.97
C ASP A 700 14.37 -23.90 12.47
N ARG A 701 13.66 -23.16 11.59
CA ARG A 701 13.85 -23.13 10.13
C ARG A 701 14.96 -22.16 9.72
N GLU A 702 15.99 -22.69 9.06
CA GLU A 702 17.16 -21.92 8.60
C GLU A 702 16.86 -20.77 7.62
N THR A 703 15.65 -20.75 7.03
CA THR A 703 15.20 -19.77 6.03
C THR A 703 14.69 -18.44 6.60
N LEU A 704 14.36 -18.34 7.90
CA LEU A 704 13.75 -17.14 8.48
C LEU A 704 14.78 -16.11 9.02
N ARG A 705 15.98 -16.01 8.42
CA ARG A 705 17.09 -15.16 8.93
C ARG A 705 16.75 -13.68 9.10
N SER A 706 15.92 -13.12 8.22
CA SER A 706 15.47 -11.72 8.28
C SER A 706 14.31 -11.49 9.27
N CYS A 707 13.68 -12.56 9.77
CA CYS A 707 12.69 -12.49 10.84
C CYS A 707 13.38 -12.45 12.21
N VAL A 708 13.86 -11.26 12.60
CA VAL A 708 14.23 -10.99 13.99
C VAL A 708 13.02 -11.27 14.88
N GLY A 709 13.12 -12.33 15.69
CA GLY A 709 12.04 -12.79 16.54
C GLY A 709 11.49 -11.69 17.44
N ARG A 710 10.15 -11.57 17.50
CA ARG A 710 9.49 -10.76 18.53
C ARG A 710 9.81 -11.39 19.88
N ASP A 711 10.56 -10.67 20.70
CA ASP A 711 11.04 -11.21 21.96
C ASP A 711 9.87 -11.62 22.87
N ALA A 712 9.88 -12.87 23.34
CA ALA A 712 9.06 -13.26 24.45
C ALA A 712 9.60 -12.53 25.68
N ALA A 713 8.80 -11.63 26.24
CA ALA A 713 9.22 -10.74 27.32
C ALA A 713 8.17 -10.70 28.44
N PHE A 714 8.64 -10.48 29.66
CA PHE A 714 7.80 -10.12 30.79
C PHE A 714 8.40 -8.93 31.54
N ASP A 715 7.55 -7.98 31.90
CA ASP A 715 7.96 -6.83 32.69
C ASP A 715 8.10 -7.21 34.16
N LEU A 716 9.32 -7.17 34.68
CA LEU A 716 9.57 -7.32 36.10
C LEU A 716 9.62 -5.94 36.74
N LEU A 717 8.70 -5.69 37.67
CA LEU A 717 8.50 -4.39 38.31
C LEU A 717 8.78 -4.53 39.81
N VAL A 718 10.00 -4.19 40.20
CA VAL A 718 10.44 -4.17 41.59
C VAL A 718 10.16 -2.80 42.17
N ARG A 719 9.25 -2.72 43.14
CA ARG A 719 8.87 -1.48 43.82
C ARG A 719 9.62 -1.37 45.12
N ILE A 720 10.70 -0.59 45.12
CA ILE A 720 11.48 -0.28 46.32
C ILE A 720 10.80 0.91 46.97
N SER A 721 10.04 0.62 48.03
CA SER A 721 9.30 1.64 48.76
C SER A 721 10.29 2.62 49.42
N PRO A 722 10.14 3.94 49.20
CA PRO A 722 10.87 4.94 49.97
C PRO A 722 10.57 4.81 51.46
N ARG A 723 11.41 5.43 52.30
CA ARG A 723 11.12 5.55 53.74
C ARG A 723 9.74 6.21 53.94
N PRO A 724 8.90 5.72 54.87
CA PRO A 724 7.54 6.20 55.01
C PRO A 724 7.51 7.67 55.44
N GLU A 725 6.82 8.50 54.64
CA GLU A 725 6.66 9.93 54.91
C GLU A 725 5.30 10.20 55.56
N TYR A 726 5.32 11.01 56.62
CA TYR A 726 4.20 11.16 57.54
C TYR A 726 3.58 12.57 57.56
N ASN A 727 4.04 13.49 56.69
CA ASN A 727 3.54 14.87 56.53
C ASN A 727 3.24 15.60 57.86
N TYR A 728 4.18 15.54 58.81
CA TYR A 728 4.06 16.23 60.08
C TYR A 728 4.14 17.76 59.90
N LEU A 729 3.47 18.52 60.78
CA LEU A 729 3.38 19.97 60.70
C LEU A 729 4.73 20.69 60.92
N GLY A 730 5.72 19.99 61.49
CA GLY A 730 7.09 20.50 61.65
C GLY A 730 7.15 21.91 62.26
N TRP A 731 7.80 22.84 61.56
CA TRP A 731 7.99 24.21 62.03
C TRP A 731 6.73 25.09 61.93
N ILE A 732 5.76 24.77 61.05
CA ILE A 732 4.59 25.64 60.83
C ILE A 732 3.69 25.71 62.07
N ARG A 733 3.72 24.67 62.90
CA ARG A 733 3.09 24.58 64.22
C ARG A 733 3.38 25.83 65.07
N SER A 734 4.66 26.19 65.17
CA SER A 734 5.15 27.33 65.95
C SER A 734 4.64 28.68 65.43
N LEU A 735 4.49 28.83 64.10
CA LEU A 735 3.93 30.03 63.51
C LEU A 735 2.46 30.22 63.88
N GLY A 736 1.65 29.15 63.83
CA GLY A 736 0.26 29.19 64.27
C GLY A 736 0.12 29.57 65.75
N MET A 737 0.94 28.97 66.62
CA MET A 737 0.96 29.30 68.04
C MET A 737 1.39 30.75 68.33
N ALA A 738 2.30 31.32 67.53
CA ALA A 738 2.66 32.74 67.63
C ALA A 738 1.50 33.67 67.21
N LEU A 739 0.79 33.35 66.12
CA LEU A 739 -0.40 34.08 65.67
C LEU A 739 -1.52 34.04 66.73
N MET A 740 -1.76 32.88 67.34
CA MET A 740 -2.68 32.74 68.49
C MET A 740 -2.25 33.64 69.65
N GLY A 741 -0.96 33.62 70.01
CA GLY A 741 -0.41 34.45 71.10
C GLY A 741 -0.70 35.94 70.92
N ILE A 742 -0.55 36.46 69.71
CA ILE A 742 -0.87 37.86 69.38
C ILE A 742 -2.37 38.17 69.61
N VAL A 743 -3.27 37.26 69.20
CA VAL A 743 -4.72 37.43 69.40
C VAL A 743 -5.11 37.35 70.88
N VAL A 744 -4.54 36.41 71.64
CA VAL A 744 -4.79 36.28 73.08
C VAL A 744 -4.28 37.52 73.83
N MET A 745 -3.07 37.99 73.53
CA MET A 745 -2.48 39.19 74.15
C MET A 745 -3.29 40.45 73.83
N THR A 746 -3.70 40.66 72.57
CA THR A 746 -4.51 41.83 72.19
C THR A 746 -5.92 41.76 72.76
N SER A 747 -6.59 40.61 72.74
CA SER A 747 -7.94 40.45 73.32
C SER A 747 -7.94 40.66 74.84
N THR A 748 -6.96 40.09 75.56
CA THR A 748 -6.84 40.27 77.02
C THR A 748 -6.47 41.70 77.40
N ALA A 749 -5.53 42.34 76.70
CA ALA A 749 -5.20 43.76 76.92
C ALA A 749 -6.43 44.68 76.73
N LEU A 750 -7.20 44.47 75.66
CA LEU A 750 -8.43 45.23 75.40
C LEU A 750 -9.52 44.96 76.45
N ALA A 751 -9.70 43.71 76.88
CA ALA A 751 -10.65 43.34 77.93
C ALA A 751 -10.29 43.95 79.30
N LEU A 752 -9.02 43.88 79.69
CA LEU A 752 -8.50 44.52 80.91
C LEU A 752 -8.66 46.03 80.85
N TRP A 753 -8.34 46.66 79.71
CA TRP A 753 -8.51 48.09 79.50
C TRP A 753 -9.99 48.50 79.63
N VAL A 754 -10.94 47.75 79.06
CA VAL A 754 -12.39 47.98 79.25
C VAL A 754 -12.79 47.82 80.72
N PHE A 755 -12.27 46.81 81.42
CA PHE A 755 -12.61 46.57 82.82
C PHE A 755 -12.10 47.69 83.75
N MET A 756 -10.87 48.17 83.55
CA MET A 756 -10.29 49.29 84.30
C MET A 756 -11.08 50.59 84.02
N HIS A 757 -11.33 50.89 82.74
CA HIS A 757 -11.96 52.14 82.32
C HIS A 757 -13.50 52.12 82.30
N ARG A 758 -14.13 51.07 82.84
CA ARG A 758 -15.60 50.88 82.86
C ARG A 758 -16.43 51.98 83.51
N LYS A 759 -15.79 52.92 84.23
CA LYS A 759 -16.43 54.12 84.81
C LYS A 759 -16.44 55.33 83.86
N LEU A 760 -15.60 55.35 82.81
CA LEU A 760 -15.56 56.47 81.86
C LEU A 760 -16.84 56.51 81.03
N ARG A 761 -17.47 57.70 80.89
CA ARG A 761 -18.73 57.88 80.15
C ARG A 761 -18.71 57.26 78.74
N ILE A 762 -17.58 57.39 78.03
CA ILE A 762 -17.37 56.83 76.68
C ILE A 762 -17.37 55.30 76.70
N VAL A 763 -16.77 54.65 77.71
CA VAL A 763 -16.75 53.19 77.84
C VAL A 763 -18.10 52.66 78.34
N THR A 764 -18.76 53.39 79.24
CA THR A 764 -20.10 53.06 79.74
C THR A 764 -21.14 53.02 78.62
N THR A 765 -21.09 53.93 77.63
CA THR A 765 -22.01 53.92 76.48
C THR A 765 -21.87 52.69 75.60
N LEU A 766 -20.68 52.09 75.49
CA LEU A 766 -20.43 50.88 74.69
C LEU A 766 -21.08 49.62 75.26
N GLN A 767 -21.64 49.68 76.46
CA GLN A 767 -22.19 48.56 77.23
C GLN A 767 -21.10 47.52 77.58
N PRO A 768 -20.25 47.79 78.59
CA PRO A 768 -19.04 47.03 78.87
C PRO A 768 -19.22 45.51 78.97
N SER A 769 -20.35 45.03 79.50
CA SER A 769 -20.68 43.59 79.59
C SER A 769 -20.62 42.89 78.22
N ASN A 770 -21.20 43.49 77.20
CA ASN A 770 -21.30 42.89 75.87
C ASN A 770 -19.98 43.04 75.12
N VAL A 771 -19.20 44.09 75.40
CA VAL A 771 -17.88 44.29 74.81
C VAL A 771 -16.86 43.31 75.39
N MET A 772 -16.86 43.08 76.70
CA MET A 772 -16.04 42.03 77.33
C MET A 772 -16.45 40.63 76.85
N ALA A 773 -17.75 40.39 76.59
CA ALA A 773 -18.20 39.14 75.97
C ALA A 773 -17.67 38.94 74.53
N ILE A 774 -17.57 40.00 73.71
CA ILE A 774 -16.94 39.91 72.39
C ILE A 774 -15.45 39.54 72.52
N CYS A 775 -14.69 40.18 73.41
CA CYS A 775 -13.30 39.82 73.68
C CYS A 775 -13.17 38.35 74.13
N ALA A 776 -14.03 37.89 75.05
CA ALA A 776 -14.04 36.51 75.53
C ALA A 776 -14.37 35.50 74.41
N GLY A 777 -15.36 35.80 73.56
CA GLY A 777 -15.70 34.98 72.39
C GLY A 777 -14.54 34.88 71.41
N VAL A 778 -13.90 36.00 71.06
CA VAL A 778 -12.72 36.03 70.18
C VAL A 778 -11.51 35.31 70.79
N LEU A 779 -11.30 35.40 72.11
CA LEU A 779 -10.26 34.65 72.81
C LEU A 779 -10.49 33.14 72.68
N VAL A 780 -11.72 32.67 72.92
CA VAL A 780 -12.09 31.25 72.74
C VAL A 780 -11.97 30.82 71.27
N ILE A 781 -12.36 31.64 70.29
CA ILE A 781 -12.14 31.33 68.87
C ILE A 781 -10.64 31.14 68.59
N SER A 782 -9.77 31.99 69.14
CA SER A 782 -8.33 31.91 68.88
C SER A 782 -7.67 30.64 69.43
N THR A 783 -8.16 30.10 70.55
CA THR A 783 -7.63 28.85 71.11
C THR A 783 -7.97 27.61 70.28
N THR A 784 -8.83 27.72 69.24
CA THR A 784 -9.05 26.67 68.22
C THR A 784 -7.75 26.32 67.47
N ILE A 785 -6.76 27.22 67.41
CA ILE A 785 -5.45 26.93 66.81
C ILE A 785 -4.72 25.80 67.58
N ILE A 786 -4.93 25.67 68.90
CA ILE A 786 -4.26 24.65 69.72
C ILE A 786 -4.60 23.23 69.25
N PRO A 787 -5.87 22.76 69.23
CA PRO A 787 -6.17 21.40 68.78
C PRO A 787 -5.87 21.18 67.29
N ILE A 788 -5.99 22.21 66.43
CA ILE A 788 -5.60 22.10 65.01
C ILE A 788 -4.07 21.91 64.86
N SER A 789 -3.27 22.27 65.86
CA SER A 789 -1.80 22.13 65.87
C SER A 789 -1.28 20.79 66.41
N VAL A 790 -2.17 19.90 66.86
CA VAL A 790 -1.83 18.60 67.43
C VAL A 790 -1.74 17.55 66.33
N ASP A 791 -0.52 17.07 66.04
CA ASP A 791 -0.25 15.91 65.20
C ASP A 791 0.36 14.75 65.99
N ASP A 792 0.30 13.55 65.42
CA ASP A 792 0.89 12.33 65.95
C ASP A 792 2.43 12.25 65.85
N SER A 793 3.09 13.36 65.48
CA SER A 793 4.56 13.48 65.60
C SER A 793 5.02 13.63 67.05
N SER A 794 4.16 14.22 67.90
CA SER A 794 4.50 14.74 69.23
C SER A 794 3.50 14.31 70.30
N PHE A 795 2.38 13.70 69.91
CA PHE A 795 1.25 13.35 70.77
C PHE A 795 0.72 11.95 70.44
N SER A 796 0.03 11.31 71.40
CA SER A 796 -0.58 9.99 71.16
C SER A 796 -1.81 10.10 70.25
N VAL A 797 -2.15 9.04 69.51
CA VAL A 797 -3.37 9.00 68.67
C VAL A 797 -4.62 9.39 69.47
N ARG A 798 -4.76 8.91 70.71
CA ARG A 798 -5.85 9.29 71.63
C ARG A 798 -5.86 10.78 71.98
N SER A 799 -4.70 11.44 72.03
CA SER A 799 -4.60 12.90 72.19
C SER A 799 -5.05 13.62 70.93
N CYS A 800 -4.73 13.09 69.75
CA CYS A 800 -5.16 13.60 68.45
C CYS A 800 -6.68 13.43 68.24
N ASP A 801 -7.28 12.31 68.63
CA ASP A 801 -8.74 12.11 68.64
C ASP A 801 -9.45 13.20 69.48
N VAL A 802 -8.94 13.44 70.69
CA VAL A 802 -9.47 14.49 71.58
C VAL A 802 -9.32 15.88 70.96
N ALA A 803 -8.20 16.15 70.27
CA ALA A 803 -8.00 17.41 69.54
C ALA A 803 -8.96 17.56 68.35
N CYS A 804 -9.16 16.50 67.56
CA CYS A 804 -10.12 16.46 66.46
C CYS A 804 -11.53 16.85 66.92
N MET A 805 -12.02 16.25 68.02
CA MET A 805 -13.34 16.57 68.54
C MET A 805 -13.39 17.93 69.28
N ALA A 806 -12.31 18.36 69.95
CA ALA A 806 -12.25 19.66 70.63
C ALA A 806 -12.32 20.85 69.67
N THR A 807 -11.83 20.69 68.43
CA THR A 807 -11.81 21.74 67.40
C THR A 807 -13.20 22.38 67.14
N PRO A 808 -14.25 21.64 66.73
CA PRO A 808 -15.58 22.22 66.53
C PRO A 808 -16.23 22.74 67.82
N TRP A 809 -15.97 22.09 68.97
CA TRP A 809 -16.45 22.55 70.28
C TRP A 809 -15.95 23.96 70.61
N ILE A 810 -14.63 24.18 70.57
CA ILE A 810 -14.01 25.47 70.93
C ILE A 810 -14.47 26.57 69.95
N LEU A 811 -14.39 26.31 68.64
CA LEU A 811 -14.77 27.27 67.61
C LEU A 811 -16.23 27.72 67.74
N SER A 812 -17.16 26.77 67.89
CA SER A 812 -18.60 27.06 67.97
C SER A 812 -18.98 27.76 69.28
N MET A 813 -18.35 27.40 70.40
CA MET A 813 -18.60 28.09 71.68
C MET A 813 -18.12 29.54 71.64
N GLY A 814 -16.95 29.81 71.07
CA GLY A 814 -16.44 31.17 70.89
C GLY A 814 -17.31 32.02 69.95
N LEU A 815 -17.73 31.46 68.81
CA LEU A 815 -18.68 32.10 67.89
C LEU A 815 -20.04 32.37 68.56
N THR A 816 -20.56 31.43 69.36
CA THR A 816 -21.82 31.58 70.09
C THR A 816 -21.79 32.78 71.03
N VAL A 817 -20.71 32.93 71.82
CA VAL A 817 -20.54 34.09 72.72
C VAL A 817 -20.44 35.39 71.93
N ALA A 818 -19.63 35.42 70.87
CA ALA A 818 -19.42 36.62 70.05
C ALA A 818 -20.71 37.08 69.33
N PHE A 819 -21.40 36.19 68.63
CA PHE A 819 -22.64 36.50 67.91
C PHE A 819 -23.77 36.90 68.85
N SER A 820 -23.92 36.25 70.00
CA SER A 820 -24.94 36.62 71.00
C SER A 820 -24.70 38.02 71.56
N ALA A 821 -23.44 38.40 71.79
CA ALA A 821 -23.06 39.73 72.25
C ALA A 821 -23.30 40.81 71.19
N LEU A 822 -22.90 40.56 69.94
CA LEU A 822 -23.07 41.45 68.79
C LEU A 822 -24.56 41.65 68.45
N PHE A 823 -25.33 40.56 68.31
CA PHE A 823 -26.76 40.60 68.04
C PHE A 823 -27.52 41.34 69.14
N SER A 824 -27.30 41.00 70.43
CA SER A 824 -27.97 41.69 71.53
C SER A 824 -27.64 43.18 71.59
N LYS A 825 -26.45 43.60 71.13
CA LYS A 825 -26.03 45.00 71.09
C LYS A 825 -26.71 45.76 69.95
N LEU A 826 -26.71 45.20 68.74
CA LEU A 826 -27.34 45.79 67.55
C LEU A 826 -28.87 45.82 67.66
N TRP A 827 -29.50 44.72 68.08
CA TRP A 827 -30.94 44.67 68.33
C TRP A 827 -31.36 45.72 69.37
N ARG A 828 -30.57 45.92 70.43
CA ARG A 828 -30.84 46.97 71.44
C ARG A 828 -30.72 48.38 70.85
N ILE A 829 -29.74 48.63 69.99
CA ILE A 829 -29.61 49.90 69.27
C ILE A 829 -30.87 50.14 68.41
N ASN A 830 -31.20 49.20 67.51
CA ASN A 830 -32.37 49.29 66.63
C ASN A 830 -33.68 49.48 67.41
N LYS A 831 -33.86 48.72 68.50
CA LYS A 831 -35.08 48.78 69.31
C LYS A 831 -35.21 50.10 70.07
N VAL A 832 -34.11 50.66 70.58
CA VAL A 832 -34.12 51.97 71.26
C VAL A 832 -34.36 53.10 70.26
N PHE A 833 -33.63 53.16 69.15
CA PHE A 833 -33.81 54.24 68.16
C PHE A 833 -35.14 54.15 67.41
N GLY A 834 -35.63 52.96 67.08
CA GLY A 834 -36.95 52.75 66.48
C GLY A 834 -38.08 53.23 67.37
N ASN A 835 -38.05 52.92 68.67
CA ASN A 835 -39.04 53.44 69.64
C ASN A 835 -38.80 54.90 70.03
N SER A 836 -37.57 55.43 69.90
CA SER A 836 -37.27 56.86 70.09
C SER A 836 -37.93 57.74 69.04
N ARG A 837 -38.01 57.29 67.77
CA ARG A 837 -38.78 57.97 66.71
C ARG A 837 -40.30 58.02 66.99
N GLN A 838 -40.78 57.20 67.93
CA GLN A 838 -42.16 57.19 68.43
C GLN A 838 -42.29 57.81 69.83
N MET A 839 -41.22 58.48 70.32
CA MET A 839 -41.06 59.04 71.68
C MET A 839 -41.41 58.09 72.84
N ARG A 840 -41.43 56.77 72.60
CA ARG A 840 -41.84 55.77 73.60
C ARG A 840 -40.62 55.25 74.36
N ARG A 841 -40.42 55.70 75.59
CA ARG A 841 -39.31 55.29 76.47
C ARG A 841 -39.40 53.79 76.82
N VAL A 842 -38.49 52.98 76.28
CA VAL A 842 -38.39 51.53 76.53
C VAL A 842 -37.09 51.20 77.29
N ARG A 843 -37.21 50.52 78.45
CA ARG A 843 -36.05 50.07 79.25
C ARG A 843 -35.60 48.68 78.80
N VAL A 844 -34.63 48.62 77.87
CA VAL A 844 -34.02 47.34 77.45
C VAL A 844 -33.06 46.82 78.53
N THR A 845 -33.24 45.57 78.96
CA THR A 845 -32.45 44.90 80.00
C THR A 845 -31.46 43.89 79.40
N HIS A 846 -30.35 43.60 80.09
CA HIS A 846 -29.34 42.60 79.70
C HIS A 846 -29.88 41.18 79.46
N ARG A 847 -31.13 40.88 79.83
CA ARG A 847 -31.82 39.61 79.53
C ARG A 847 -31.76 39.22 78.04
N VAL A 848 -31.74 40.20 77.12
CA VAL A 848 -31.65 39.91 75.67
C VAL A 848 -30.37 39.15 75.32
N PHE A 849 -29.22 39.54 75.89
CA PHE A 849 -27.96 38.83 75.69
C PHE A 849 -28.05 37.38 76.19
N PHE A 850 -28.54 37.18 77.41
CA PHE A 850 -28.68 35.84 77.99
C PHE A 850 -29.69 34.96 77.25
N VAL A 851 -30.76 35.52 76.68
CA VAL A 851 -31.73 34.78 75.86
C VAL A 851 -31.14 34.40 74.50
N SER A 852 -30.52 35.35 73.78
CA SER A 852 -29.84 35.04 72.51
C SER A 852 -28.70 34.04 72.70
N PHE A 853 -27.94 34.17 73.79
CA PHE A 853 -26.92 33.21 74.18
C PHE A 853 -27.51 31.84 74.49
N ALA A 854 -28.53 31.74 75.36
CA ALA A 854 -29.15 30.46 75.70
C ALA A 854 -29.72 29.73 74.47
N ILE A 855 -30.33 30.45 73.53
CA ILE A 855 -30.86 29.85 72.30
C ILE A 855 -29.73 29.32 71.41
N LEU A 856 -28.74 30.16 71.06
CA LEU A 856 -27.64 29.75 70.19
C LEU A 856 -26.74 28.69 70.85
N PHE A 857 -26.49 28.81 72.15
CA PHE A 857 -25.77 27.80 72.94
C PHE A 857 -26.53 26.48 72.94
N THR A 858 -27.84 26.45 73.21
CA THR A 858 -28.59 25.18 73.24
C THR A 858 -28.58 24.49 71.86
N LEU A 859 -28.70 25.25 70.77
CA LEU A 859 -28.61 24.71 69.41
C LEU A 859 -27.20 24.17 69.08
N ASN A 860 -26.15 24.98 69.26
CA ASN A 860 -24.78 24.55 68.98
C ASN A 860 -24.30 23.42 69.91
N PHE A 861 -24.61 23.50 71.21
CA PHE A 861 -24.28 22.47 72.20
C PHE A 861 -24.97 21.15 71.88
N SER A 862 -26.28 21.15 71.59
CA SER A 862 -26.99 19.90 71.24
C SER A 862 -26.50 19.28 69.93
N LEU A 863 -26.22 20.08 68.89
CA LEU A 863 -25.66 19.59 67.63
C LEU A 863 -24.27 18.96 67.82
N ILE A 864 -23.35 19.62 68.54
CA ILE A 864 -21.97 19.12 68.70
C ILE A 864 -21.89 18.00 69.75
N LEU A 865 -22.79 17.98 70.75
CA LEU A 865 -22.97 16.83 71.63
C LEU A 865 -23.49 15.61 70.86
N THR A 866 -24.46 15.80 69.96
CA THR A 866 -24.93 14.74 69.04
C THR A 866 -23.78 14.25 68.16
N TRP A 867 -22.96 15.15 67.62
CA TRP A 867 -21.76 14.79 66.86
C TRP A 867 -20.78 13.93 67.69
N THR A 868 -20.52 14.34 68.93
CA THR A 868 -19.60 13.66 69.85
C THR A 868 -20.02 12.22 70.16
N PHE A 869 -21.33 11.93 70.20
CA PHE A 869 -21.84 10.59 70.52
C PHE A 869 -22.23 9.73 69.30
N VAL A 870 -22.66 10.33 68.19
CA VAL A 870 -23.16 9.58 67.02
C VAL A 870 -22.06 9.23 66.02
N ASP A 871 -21.13 10.15 65.78
CA ASP A 871 -20.07 9.99 64.77
C ASP A 871 -18.84 10.87 65.10
N PRO A 872 -18.12 10.56 66.21
CA PRO A 872 -17.02 11.38 66.69
C PRO A 872 -15.88 11.48 65.66
N LEU A 873 -15.31 12.68 65.54
CA LEU A 873 -14.14 12.91 64.70
C LEU A 873 -12.91 12.18 65.28
N GLN A 874 -12.41 11.21 64.54
CA GLN A 874 -11.20 10.45 64.88
C GLN A 874 -10.00 10.95 64.07
N TRP A 875 -8.81 10.90 64.66
CA TRP A 875 -7.56 11.14 63.95
C TRP A 875 -7.19 9.90 63.15
N LYS A 876 -7.12 10.03 61.81
CA LYS A 876 -6.77 8.93 60.92
C LYS A 876 -5.67 9.37 59.98
N ARG A 877 -4.68 8.50 59.81
CA ARG A 877 -3.73 8.61 58.70
C ARG A 877 -4.39 8.09 57.44
N LEU A 878 -4.37 8.92 56.40
CA LEU A 878 -4.79 8.56 55.06
C LEU A 878 -3.52 8.55 54.17
N PRO A 879 -3.37 7.56 53.28
CA PRO A 879 -2.33 7.64 52.25
C PRO A 879 -2.65 8.79 51.29
N VAL A 880 -1.62 9.39 50.72
CA VAL A 880 -1.76 10.27 49.56
C VAL A 880 -2.21 9.43 48.36
N GLU A 881 -3.11 9.94 47.55
CA GLU A 881 -3.62 9.20 46.39
C GLU A 881 -2.47 8.94 45.40
N SER A 882 -2.34 7.69 44.93
CA SER A 882 -1.18 7.09 44.24
C SER A 882 0.07 6.74 45.06
N GLU A 883 0.29 7.26 46.28
CA GLU A 883 1.53 7.06 47.05
C GLU A 883 1.31 6.38 48.41
N LYS A 884 1.32 5.04 48.46
CA LYS A 884 1.08 4.27 49.71
C LYS A 884 2.09 4.55 50.86
N TRP A 885 3.31 4.93 50.52
CA TRP A 885 4.39 5.25 51.47
C TRP A 885 4.27 6.67 52.04
N ASN A 886 3.43 7.51 51.43
CA ASN A 886 3.23 8.91 51.79
C ASN A 886 1.87 9.06 52.50
N SER A 887 1.83 9.58 53.71
CA SER A 887 0.61 9.64 54.52
C SER A 887 0.45 10.94 55.30
N TYR A 888 -0.78 11.41 55.44
CA TYR A 888 -1.12 12.62 56.20
C TYR A 888 -2.16 12.32 57.29
N GLY A 889 -2.06 13.04 58.40
CA GLY A 889 -3.06 12.97 59.47
C GLY A 889 -4.27 13.86 59.17
N SER A 890 -5.48 13.32 59.35
CA SER A 890 -6.73 14.06 59.11
C SER A 890 -7.83 13.64 60.07
N CYS A 891 -8.61 14.61 60.55
CA CYS A 891 -9.79 14.36 61.39
C CYS A 891 -10.98 13.95 60.51
N LYS A 892 -11.41 12.68 60.60
CA LYS A 892 -12.53 12.15 59.81
C LYS A 892 -13.54 11.42 60.69
N GLY A 893 -14.83 11.69 60.48
CA GLY A 893 -15.93 10.83 60.96
C GLY A 893 -15.96 9.49 60.21
N THR A 894 -16.68 8.51 60.75
CA THR A 894 -16.88 7.19 60.12
C THR A 894 -18.07 7.15 59.16
N GLY A 895 -19.07 8.03 59.34
CA GLY A 895 -20.32 7.97 58.60
C GLY A 895 -20.66 9.23 57.79
N THR A 896 -21.84 9.17 57.15
CA THR A 896 -22.50 10.36 56.57
C THR A 896 -23.05 11.30 57.65
N ALA A 897 -23.25 10.82 58.88
CA ALA A 897 -23.74 11.59 60.01
C ALA A 897 -22.85 12.79 60.34
N SER A 898 -21.52 12.62 60.42
CA SER A 898 -20.58 13.73 60.64
C SER A 898 -20.69 14.81 59.56
N LYS A 899 -20.90 14.43 58.28
CA LYS A 899 -21.08 15.38 57.18
C LYS A 899 -22.38 16.17 57.33
N VAL A 900 -23.49 15.51 57.67
CA VAL A 900 -24.78 16.19 57.91
C VAL A 900 -24.71 17.12 59.11
N ILE A 901 -24.09 16.68 60.22
CA ILE A 901 -24.03 17.48 61.45
C ILE A 901 -23.12 18.71 61.27
N VAL A 902 -21.96 18.60 60.59
CA VAL A 902 -21.13 19.78 60.32
C VAL A 902 -21.85 20.79 59.42
N SER A 903 -22.60 20.34 58.41
CA SER A 903 -23.43 21.23 57.59
C SER A 903 -24.51 21.94 58.41
N LEU A 904 -25.15 21.26 59.37
CA LEU A 904 -26.13 21.88 60.27
C LEU A 904 -25.49 22.90 61.23
N VAL A 905 -24.32 22.59 61.81
CA VAL A 905 -23.57 23.53 62.67
C VAL A 905 -23.13 24.76 61.89
N VAL A 906 -22.62 24.59 60.66
CA VAL A 906 -22.28 25.73 59.78
C VAL A 906 -23.54 26.54 59.44
N LEU A 907 -24.65 25.91 59.08
CA LEU A 907 -25.91 26.59 58.76
C LEU A 907 -26.42 27.45 59.93
N VAL A 908 -26.42 26.92 61.16
CA VAL A 908 -26.85 27.65 62.37
C VAL A 908 -25.96 28.88 62.63
N ASN A 909 -24.65 28.74 62.52
CA ASN A 909 -23.72 29.85 62.79
C ASN A 909 -23.69 30.90 61.66
N THR A 910 -23.82 30.47 60.39
CA THR A 910 -24.01 31.38 59.25
C THR A 910 -25.34 32.13 59.34
N ALA A 911 -26.43 31.46 59.76
CA ALA A 911 -27.71 32.13 60.00
C ALA A 911 -27.61 33.16 61.14
N ALA A 912 -26.91 32.85 62.23
CA ALA A 912 -26.65 33.80 63.31
C ALA A 912 -25.84 35.02 62.85
N LEU A 913 -24.80 34.81 62.00
CA LEU A 913 -24.02 35.89 61.39
C LEU A 913 -24.90 36.76 60.46
N LEU A 914 -25.70 36.15 59.58
CA LEU A 914 -26.60 36.87 58.67
C LEU A 914 -27.67 37.68 59.43
N LEU A 915 -28.22 37.15 60.52
CA LEU A 915 -29.13 37.89 61.40
C LEU A 915 -28.44 39.08 62.08
N ALA A 916 -27.18 38.93 62.52
CA ALA A 916 -26.39 40.05 63.04
C ALA A 916 -26.08 41.10 61.97
N CYS A 917 -25.73 40.70 60.74
CA CYS A 917 -25.56 41.60 59.59
C CYS A 917 -26.87 42.33 59.22
N PHE A 918 -28.03 41.66 59.29
CA PHE A 918 -29.34 42.27 59.03
C PHE A 918 -29.72 43.31 60.09
N GLU A 919 -29.44 43.06 61.37
CA GLU A 919 -29.58 44.07 62.42
C GLU A 919 -28.55 45.22 62.25
N ALA A 920 -27.33 44.96 61.80
CA ALA A 920 -26.37 46.00 61.45
C ALA A 920 -26.82 46.86 60.25
N TYR A 921 -27.44 46.25 59.24
CA TYR A 921 -28.03 46.95 58.09
C TYR A 921 -29.11 47.95 58.52
N LYS A 922 -30.00 47.54 59.43
CA LYS A 922 -31.02 48.43 60.03
C LYS A 922 -30.39 49.61 60.79
N ALA A 923 -29.32 49.35 61.54
CA ALA A 923 -28.65 50.35 62.38
C ALA A 923 -27.91 51.45 61.61
N ARG A 924 -27.63 51.26 60.31
CA ARG A 924 -26.75 52.14 59.52
C ARG A 924 -27.22 53.61 59.41
N ASN A 925 -28.54 53.84 59.41
CA ASN A 925 -29.17 55.15 59.20
C ASN A 925 -29.51 55.86 60.53
N HIS A 926 -28.59 55.79 61.50
CA HIS A 926 -28.65 56.50 62.77
C HIS A 926 -27.51 57.54 62.86
N SER A 927 -27.72 58.60 63.65
CA SER A 927 -26.89 59.80 63.64
C SER A 927 -25.47 59.59 64.19
N ASP A 928 -24.51 60.33 63.63
CA ASP A 928 -23.06 60.15 63.85
C ASP A 928 -22.55 60.41 65.28
N GLU A 929 -23.40 60.92 66.17
CA GLU A 929 -23.12 60.98 67.61
C GLU A 929 -22.78 59.58 68.19
N PHE A 930 -23.35 58.52 67.60
CA PHE A 930 -23.09 57.11 67.93
C PHE A 930 -22.54 56.31 66.73
N SER A 931 -21.44 56.79 66.15
CA SER A 931 -20.69 56.12 65.06
C SER A 931 -20.25 54.67 65.35
N GLU A 932 -20.26 54.26 66.62
CA GLU A 932 -20.11 52.87 67.10
C GLU A 932 -20.90 51.84 66.28
N SER A 933 -22.16 52.15 65.93
CA SER A 933 -23.03 51.25 65.15
C SER A 933 -22.48 50.95 63.75
N LYS A 934 -21.83 51.94 63.12
CA LYS A 934 -21.23 51.81 61.78
C LYS A 934 -19.99 50.91 61.84
N TYR A 935 -19.14 51.05 62.86
CA TYR A 935 -17.95 50.19 63.05
C TYR A 935 -18.32 48.74 63.38
N LEU A 936 -19.35 48.50 64.20
CA LEU A 936 -19.90 47.16 64.44
C LEU A 936 -20.42 46.51 63.16
N GLY A 937 -21.07 47.29 62.28
CA GLY A 937 -21.51 46.84 60.97
C GLY A 937 -20.35 46.46 60.06
N VAL A 938 -19.33 47.32 59.93
CA VAL A 938 -18.13 47.04 59.11
C VAL A 938 -17.43 45.76 59.59
N ALA A 939 -17.23 45.57 60.90
CA ALA A 939 -16.63 44.36 61.45
C ALA A 939 -17.42 43.07 61.08
N LEU A 940 -18.75 43.12 61.16
CA LEU A 940 -19.62 42.01 60.76
C LEU A 940 -19.61 41.73 59.25
N TYR A 941 -19.59 42.77 58.40
CA TYR A 941 -19.48 42.58 56.95
C TYR A 941 -18.10 42.04 56.54
N SER A 942 -17.02 42.48 57.20
CA SER A 942 -15.70 41.87 57.01
C SER A 942 -15.69 40.39 57.42
N TRP A 943 -16.36 40.00 58.51
CA TRP A 943 -16.52 38.59 58.88
C TRP A 943 -17.35 37.79 57.86
N LEU A 944 -18.43 38.36 57.33
CA LEU A 944 -19.22 37.73 56.29
C LEU A 944 -18.40 37.52 55.02
N GLN A 945 -17.63 38.52 54.58
CA GLN A 945 -16.71 38.41 53.44
C GLN A 945 -15.62 37.35 53.68
N LEU A 946 -14.96 37.37 54.84
CA LEU A 946 -13.92 36.39 55.20
C LEU A 946 -14.47 34.97 55.28
N THR A 947 -15.73 34.79 55.70
CA THR A 947 -16.40 33.48 55.71
C THR A 947 -16.74 33.02 54.28
N LEU A 948 -17.33 33.90 53.46
CA LEU A 948 -17.71 33.60 52.08
C LEU A 948 -16.52 33.30 51.17
N VAL A 949 -15.36 33.92 51.41
CA VAL A 949 -14.12 33.66 50.65
C VAL A 949 -13.30 32.54 51.28
N GLY A 950 -13.15 32.51 52.61
CA GLY A 950 -12.29 31.56 53.31
C GLY A 950 -12.82 30.12 53.31
N CYS A 951 -14.14 29.91 53.43
CA CYS A 951 -14.71 28.57 53.46
C CYS A 951 -14.52 27.80 52.14
N PRO A 952 -14.79 28.35 50.94
CA PRO A 952 -14.50 27.67 49.68
C PRO A 952 -13.02 27.30 49.50
N ILE A 953 -12.08 28.18 49.88
CA ILE A 953 -10.64 27.91 49.74
C ILE A 953 -10.21 26.72 50.62
N LEU A 954 -10.80 26.55 51.81
CA LEU A 954 -10.56 25.38 52.67
C LEU A 954 -11.08 24.04 52.09
N PHE A 955 -11.94 24.07 51.08
CA PHE A 955 -12.36 22.90 50.29
C PHE A 955 -11.57 22.74 48.98
N LEU A 956 -10.88 23.79 48.51
CA LEU A 956 -10.04 23.74 47.30
C LEU A 956 -8.60 23.31 47.57
N ILE A 957 -8.11 23.47 48.81
CA ILE A 957 -6.82 22.88 49.21
C ILE A 957 -7.00 21.38 49.46
N ASP A 958 -6.25 20.60 48.70
CA ASP A 958 -6.12 19.14 48.81
C ASP A 958 -5.86 18.72 50.27
N ASP A 959 -6.55 17.67 50.71
CA ASP A 959 -6.33 17.04 52.01
C ASP A 959 -4.90 16.46 52.12
N GLY A 960 -4.27 16.09 51.00
CA GLY A 960 -2.88 15.61 50.92
C GLY A 960 -1.81 16.59 51.42
N ASN A 961 -2.11 17.90 51.52
CA ASN A 961 -1.17 18.90 52.02
C ASN A 961 -1.61 19.51 53.38
N PRO A 962 -1.34 18.83 54.52
CA PRO A 962 -1.76 19.30 55.83
C PRO A 962 -1.09 20.62 56.23
N THR A 963 0.14 20.88 55.77
CA THR A 963 0.88 22.12 56.05
C THR A 963 0.19 23.35 55.45
N ALA A 964 -0.20 23.29 54.18
CA ALA A 964 -0.93 24.38 53.52
C ALA A 964 -2.31 24.60 54.16
N LYS A 965 -3.02 23.51 54.48
CA LYS A 965 -4.34 23.55 55.11
C LYS A 965 -4.30 24.13 56.52
N TYR A 966 -3.33 23.73 57.34
CA TYR A 966 -3.06 24.28 58.67
C TYR A 966 -2.73 25.77 58.62
N PHE A 967 -1.83 26.17 57.70
CA PHE A 967 -1.46 27.57 57.52
C PHE A 967 -2.68 28.43 57.19
N LEU A 968 -3.52 28.00 56.24
CA LEU A 968 -4.76 28.71 55.90
C LEU A 968 -5.74 28.79 57.08
N HIS A 969 -5.94 27.70 57.84
CA HIS A 969 -6.76 27.73 59.06
C HIS A 969 -6.25 28.77 60.07
N CYS A 970 -4.95 28.77 60.36
CA CYS A 970 -4.34 29.73 61.30
C CYS A 970 -4.46 31.18 60.81
N SER A 971 -4.16 31.44 59.53
CA SER A 971 -4.25 32.77 58.93
C SER A 971 -5.68 33.30 58.89
N LEU A 972 -6.66 32.45 58.53
CA LEU A 972 -8.08 32.84 58.50
C LEU A 972 -8.59 33.15 59.91
N LEU A 973 -8.31 32.29 60.90
CA LEU A 973 -8.68 32.53 62.30
C LEU A 973 -8.03 33.81 62.85
N PHE A 974 -6.74 34.05 62.54
CA PHE A 974 -6.04 35.27 62.93
C PHE A 974 -6.70 36.54 62.36
N VAL A 975 -6.95 36.58 61.04
CA VAL A 975 -7.54 37.76 60.36
C VAL A 975 -8.98 37.99 60.82
N VAL A 976 -9.78 36.94 61.02
CA VAL A 976 -11.13 37.01 61.60
C VAL A 976 -11.06 37.61 63.02
N CYS A 977 -10.25 37.06 63.92
CA CYS A 977 -10.15 37.56 65.29
C CYS A 977 -9.64 39.02 65.36
N MET A 978 -8.57 39.34 64.63
CA MET A 978 -7.95 40.67 64.65
C MET A 978 -8.84 41.74 64.01
N SER A 979 -9.57 41.43 62.94
CA SER A 979 -10.49 42.39 62.32
C SER A 979 -11.64 42.78 63.26
N MET A 980 -12.23 41.82 63.98
CA MET A 980 -13.30 42.11 64.96
C MET A 980 -12.80 43.00 66.10
N LEU A 981 -11.63 42.70 66.67
CA LEU A 981 -11.06 43.51 67.74
C LEU A 981 -10.69 44.91 67.24
N MET A 982 -9.89 45.02 66.17
CA MET A 982 -9.33 46.30 65.77
C MET A 982 -10.37 47.24 65.15
N LEU A 983 -11.32 46.74 64.36
CA LEU A 983 -12.37 47.58 63.78
C LEU A 983 -13.34 48.14 64.84
N ILE A 984 -13.56 47.40 65.95
CA ILE A 984 -14.35 47.90 67.08
C ILE A 984 -13.53 48.86 67.94
N PHE A 985 -12.31 48.48 68.37
CA PHE A 985 -11.58 49.20 69.41
C PHE A 985 -10.70 50.34 68.91
N ALA A 986 -10.07 50.26 67.73
CA ALA A 986 -9.20 51.32 67.22
C ALA A 986 -9.88 52.71 67.11
N PRO A 987 -11.12 52.87 66.58
CA PRO A 987 -11.78 54.18 66.56
C PRO A 987 -12.12 54.71 67.96
N ILE A 988 -12.36 53.82 68.92
CA ILE A 988 -12.68 54.17 70.31
C ILE A 988 -11.42 54.68 71.03
N LEU A 989 -10.30 53.95 70.89
CA LEU A 989 -9.01 54.34 71.45
C LEU A 989 -8.52 55.66 70.84
N LYS A 990 -8.62 55.83 69.51
CA LYS A 990 -8.29 57.09 68.82
C LYS A 990 -9.15 58.26 69.33
N LYS A 991 -10.46 58.07 69.49
CA LYS A 991 -11.38 59.09 70.05
C LYS A 991 -11.09 59.44 71.53
N LEU A 992 -10.33 58.61 72.24
CA LEU A 992 -9.87 58.87 73.61
C LEU A 992 -8.50 59.56 73.65
N CYS A 993 -7.53 59.15 72.82
CA CYS A 993 -6.23 59.86 72.70
C CYS A 993 -6.45 61.32 72.28
N ASN A 994 -7.12 61.55 71.14
CA ASN A 994 -7.44 62.88 70.64
C ASN A 994 -8.21 63.77 71.66
N ARG A 995 -8.92 63.16 72.61
CA ARG A 995 -9.67 63.86 73.66
C ARG A 995 -8.80 64.23 74.87
N ASN A 996 -7.72 63.51 75.15
CA ASN A 996 -6.70 63.97 76.09
C ASN A 996 -5.95 65.18 75.49
N ASP A 997 -5.62 65.15 74.19
CA ASP A 997 -4.98 66.27 73.49
C ASP A 997 -5.88 67.52 73.50
N SER A 998 -7.18 67.35 73.21
CA SER A 998 -8.19 68.43 73.23
C SER A 998 -8.32 69.10 74.61
N ASN A 999 -8.16 68.34 75.70
CA ASN A 999 -8.20 68.88 77.06
C ASN A 999 -6.97 69.76 77.41
N HIS A 1000 -5.91 69.71 76.61
CA HIS A 1000 -4.77 70.63 76.69
C HIS A 1000 -4.84 71.79 75.69
N THR A 1001 -5.82 71.80 74.78
CA THR A 1001 -5.94 72.78 73.69
C THR A 1001 -7.40 73.21 73.51
N SER A 1002 -7.88 74.02 74.44
CA SER A 1002 -9.18 74.69 74.37
C SER A 1002 -9.10 76.13 74.88
N ASP A 1003 -8.20 76.91 74.27
CA ASP A 1003 -8.21 78.37 74.36
C ASP A 1003 -7.70 78.95 73.02
N GLN A 1004 -8.45 79.92 72.46
CA GLN A 1004 -8.18 80.65 71.20
C GLN A 1004 -8.16 79.81 69.88
N ALA A 1005 -8.75 80.24 68.75
CA ALA A 1005 -9.66 81.37 68.46
C ALA A 1005 -10.55 81.08 67.22
N ASN A 1006 -11.53 81.95 66.93
CA ASN A 1006 -12.56 81.83 65.87
C ASN A 1006 -12.26 82.69 64.61
N ILE A 1007 -13.16 82.59 63.58
CA ILE A 1007 -13.41 83.53 62.44
C ILE A 1007 -12.41 83.40 61.23
N HIS A 1008 -12.80 83.02 60.00
CA HIS A 1008 -13.54 83.69 58.87
C HIS A 1008 -12.68 84.73 58.09
N VAL A 1009 -12.80 85.02 56.77
CA VAL A 1009 -13.90 84.92 55.75
C VAL A 1009 -13.37 84.34 54.39
N SER A 1010 -13.96 84.68 53.22
CA SER A 1010 -13.65 84.13 51.86
C SER A 1010 -13.65 85.19 50.73
N GLY A 1011 -12.76 85.08 49.72
CA GLY A 1011 -13.02 85.49 48.29
C GLY A 1011 -12.14 86.52 47.54
N LEU A 1012 -11.99 86.30 46.20
CA LEU A 1012 -11.87 87.25 45.05
C LEU A 1012 -10.53 87.97 44.60
N ASN A 1013 -10.17 87.79 43.30
CA ASN A 1013 -9.78 88.81 42.24
C ASN A 1013 -8.38 89.55 42.25
N ILE A 1014 -7.75 90.09 41.15
CA ILE A 1014 -7.83 90.00 39.64
C ILE A 1014 -6.60 90.67 38.90
N SER A 1015 -6.42 90.47 37.56
CA SER A 1015 -5.63 91.29 36.55
C SER A 1015 -4.07 91.14 36.44
N SER A 1016 -3.30 91.48 35.36
CA SER A 1016 -3.50 92.09 33.99
C SER A 1016 -2.38 91.71 32.96
N VAL A 1017 -2.44 92.15 31.67
CA VAL A 1017 -1.48 91.86 30.54
C VAL A 1017 -1.42 92.99 29.45
N PRO A 1018 -0.24 93.29 28.81
CA PRO A 1018 -0.16 93.85 27.44
C PRO A 1018 0.96 93.25 26.50
N THR A 1019 1.28 93.87 25.34
CA THR A 1019 1.56 93.17 24.03
C THR A 1019 2.68 93.70 23.07
N SER A 1020 3.06 92.87 22.05
CA SER A 1020 3.85 93.14 20.79
C SER A 1020 5.41 93.05 20.85
N ASN A 1021 6.23 92.97 19.77
CA ASN A 1021 6.06 93.11 18.28
C ASN A 1021 7.16 92.37 17.43
N ASN A 1022 7.12 92.43 16.08
CA ASN A 1022 8.07 91.84 15.08
C ASN A 1022 9.34 92.71 14.79
N PRO A 1023 10.45 92.14 14.23
CA PRO A 1023 10.75 92.28 12.78
C PRO A 1023 11.55 91.10 12.13
N LEU A 1024 12.25 91.36 11.00
CA LEU A 1024 12.76 90.42 9.99
C LEU A 1024 14.30 90.22 10.01
N SER A 1025 14.78 89.02 9.66
CA SER A 1025 16.06 88.67 8.97
C SER A 1025 17.46 89.09 9.51
N THR A 1026 18.45 88.21 9.22
CA THR A 1026 19.93 88.39 9.12
C THR A 1026 20.84 88.54 10.37
N LEU A 1027 21.89 87.69 10.36
CA LEU A 1027 23.27 87.86 10.88
C LEU A 1027 23.60 87.90 12.40
N SER A 1028 24.67 87.15 12.72
CA SER A 1028 25.74 87.42 13.72
C SER A 1028 25.61 86.92 15.17
N GLN A 1029 26.68 87.19 15.93
CA GLN A 1029 27.31 86.43 17.03
C GLN A 1029 26.75 86.65 18.45
N TYR A 1030 27.06 85.69 19.34
CA TYR A 1030 27.38 85.83 20.79
C TYR A 1030 26.33 86.32 21.84
N SER A 1031 26.26 85.54 22.93
CA SER A 1031 26.05 85.95 24.35
C SER A 1031 24.66 86.37 24.90
N GLY A 1032 24.27 85.76 26.03
CA GLY A 1032 23.72 86.52 27.17
C GLY A 1032 22.31 86.24 27.72
N LYS A 1033 22.17 85.24 28.63
CA LYS A 1033 21.28 85.14 29.84
C LYS A 1033 19.96 85.95 29.92
N GLY A 1034 18.78 85.40 30.29
CA GLY A 1034 18.41 84.00 30.54
C GLY A 1034 17.14 83.79 31.42
N ALA A 1035 16.49 82.61 31.26
CA ALA A 1035 15.39 82.03 32.07
C ALA A 1035 14.01 82.75 32.02
N ILE A 1036 12.86 82.21 32.49
CA ILE A 1036 12.52 80.98 33.26
C ILE A 1036 11.18 80.34 32.76
N VAL A 1037 10.51 79.51 33.59
CA VAL A 1037 9.13 78.96 33.50
C VAL A 1037 8.97 77.65 32.68
N ALA A 1038 7.88 76.90 32.93
CA ALA A 1038 7.68 75.49 32.55
C ALA A 1038 6.25 75.15 32.07
N SER A 1039 6.08 74.07 31.28
CA SER A 1039 5.03 73.02 31.40
C SER A 1039 5.22 71.91 30.33
N ILE A 1040 4.56 70.75 30.47
CA ILE A 1040 4.75 69.52 29.65
C ILE A 1040 3.43 69.00 29.02
N ARG A 1041 3.56 68.18 27.95
CA ARG A 1041 2.53 67.78 26.96
C ARG A 1041 1.64 66.57 27.34
N THR A 1042 0.69 66.26 26.44
CA THR A 1042 -0.48 65.38 26.57
C THR A 1042 -0.65 64.39 25.39
N ALA A 1043 -1.67 63.52 25.47
CA ALA A 1043 -2.46 62.93 24.36
C ALA A 1043 -1.85 61.81 23.48
N LYS A 1044 -2.63 61.00 22.71
CA LYS A 1044 -3.98 60.37 22.89
C LYS A 1044 -4.18 59.30 21.77
N LEU A 1045 -5.26 58.51 21.85
CA LEU A 1045 -5.75 57.49 20.89
C LEU A 1045 -6.38 58.05 19.59
N ASN A 1046 -6.65 57.14 18.63
CA ASN A 1046 -7.58 57.11 17.47
C ASN A 1046 -6.88 56.84 16.11
N GLU A 1047 -7.47 56.26 15.05
CA GLU A 1047 -8.64 55.35 14.85
C GLU A 1047 -8.69 54.90 13.35
N ARG A 1048 -9.32 53.74 13.05
CA ARG A 1048 -10.03 53.38 11.78
C ARG A 1048 -9.32 52.97 10.46
N GLU A 1049 -9.93 51.93 9.86
CA GLU A 1049 -10.30 51.67 8.44
C GLU A 1049 -9.29 51.75 7.26
N ASP A 1050 -8.89 50.56 6.81
CA ASP A 1050 -9.33 49.91 5.54
C ASP A 1050 -8.61 50.13 4.17
N ASN A 1051 -8.22 48.97 3.60
CA ASN A 1051 -8.28 48.55 2.19
C ASN A 1051 -7.24 48.91 1.08
N THR A 1052 -7.25 48.02 0.07
CA THR A 1052 -6.80 48.13 -1.34
C THR A 1052 -5.30 48.01 -1.78
N ILE A 1053 -5.00 46.85 -2.40
CA ILE A 1053 -4.57 46.68 -3.83
C ILE A 1053 -3.06 46.58 -4.24
N ARG A 1054 -2.75 45.39 -4.83
CA ARG A 1054 -1.85 45.04 -5.98
C ARG A 1054 -0.32 44.79 -5.87
N HIS A 1055 0.05 43.75 -6.64
CA HIS A 1055 1.28 43.48 -7.43
C HIS A 1055 2.66 43.30 -6.78
N SER A 1056 2.99 42.03 -6.52
CA SER A 1056 4.00 41.22 -7.24
C SER A 1056 5.28 41.90 -7.80
N ALA A 1057 6.45 41.40 -7.34
CA ALA A 1057 7.41 40.61 -8.13
C ALA A 1057 8.91 40.94 -7.89
N LEU A 1058 9.69 39.85 -7.76
CA LEU A 1058 11.12 39.67 -8.11
C LEU A 1058 12.27 40.28 -7.27
N ARG A 1059 13.23 39.38 -7.01
CA ARG A 1059 14.70 39.53 -6.82
C ARG A 1059 15.30 40.04 -5.50
N GLU A 1060 16.18 39.17 -4.96
CA GLU A 1060 17.65 39.33 -4.80
C GLU A 1060 18.23 40.74 -4.50
N SER A 1061 19.24 40.94 -3.63
CA SER A 1061 19.79 40.18 -2.47
C SER A 1061 21.04 40.92 -1.94
N GLN A 1062 21.26 40.98 -0.61
CA GLN A 1062 22.50 41.50 0.04
C GLN A 1062 22.75 43.01 -0.23
N GLU A 1063 23.61 43.76 0.47
CA GLU A 1063 24.72 43.46 1.39
C GLU A 1063 24.73 44.36 2.65
N LEU A 1064 25.50 43.96 3.67
CA LEU A 1064 26.55 44.82 4.25
C LEU A 1064 27.52 43.98 5.12
N GLY A 1065 28.73 43.73 4.59
CA GLY A 1065 29.84 43.09 5.32
C GLY A 1065 30.71 44.11 6.08
N VAL A 1066 32.05 44.01 5.96
CA VAL A 1066 33.13 44.82 6.61
C VAL A 1066 33.57 44.26 7.97
N LYS A 1067 34.86 43.98 8.29
CA LYS A 1067 36.22 43.95 7.65
C LYS A 1067 37.10 43.08 8.60
N PHE A 1068 38.34 42.60 8.35
CA PHE A 1068 39.38 42.57 7.29
C PHE A 1068 40.31 41.36 7.68
N THR A 1069 41.34 40.85 6.99
CA THR A 1069 42.15 41.08 5.75
C THR A 1069 42.82 39.71 5.43
N GLY A 1070 43.48 39.43 4.30
CA GLY A 1070 43.71 40.17 3.06
C GLY A 1070 45.04 39.79 2.38
N THR A 1071 44.99 39.30 1.11
CA THR A 1071 46.06 39.26 0.07
C THR A 1071 47.40 38.54 0.38
N MET A 1072 48.08 37.83 -0.52
CA MET A 1072 48.00 37.78 -2.00
C MET A 1072 48.69 36.52 -2.62
N HIS A 1073 48.41 36.26 -3.91
CA HIS A 1073 49.25 35.58 -4.92
C HIS A 1073 49.70 34.09 -4.84
N SER A 1074 49.03 33.28 -5.69
CA SER A 1074 49.58 32.45 -6.79
C SER A 1074 50.52 31.23 -6.60
N SER A 1075 50.10 30.16 -7.29
CA SER A 1075 50.88 29.24 -8.16
C SER A 1075 51.70 28.06 -7.61
N THR A 1076 51.77 27.02 -8.46
CA THR A 1076 52.70 25.87 -8.52
C THR A 1076 52.70 24.81 -7.40
N THR A 1077 52.09 23.65 -7.73
CA THR A 1077 52.75 22.33 -7.96
C THR A 1077 53.79 21.77 -6.95
N THR A 1078 53.78 20.43 -6.82
CA THR A 1078 54.94 19.50 -6.68
C THR A 1078 55.02 18.66 -5.38
N GLN A 1079 54.45 17.45 -5.46
CA GLN A 1079 55.01 16.14 -5.04
C GLN A 1079 55.40 15.76 -3.57
N ILE A 1080 54.76 14.66 -3.12
CA ILE A 1080 55.35 13.35 -2.70
C ILE A 1080 56.08 13.19 -1.33
N ALA A 1081 55.76 12.05 -0.71
CA ALA A 1081 56.49 11.25 0.29
C ALA A 1081 56.47 11.61 1.80
N HIS A 1082 55.92 10.64 2.56
CA HIS A 1082 56.43 10.06 3.80
C HIS A 1082 57.48 10.83 4.64
N VAL A 1083 57.12 11.04 5.92
CA VAL A 1083 57.57 10.11 6.98
C VAL A 1083 56.32 9.49 7.60
#